data_AF-A0AAV9R8A6-F1
#
_entry.id   AF-A0AAV9R8A6-F1
#
_cell.length_a   1.000
_cell.length_b   1.000
_cell.length_c   1.000
_cell.angle_alpha   90.00
_cell.angle_beta   90.00
_cell.angle_gamma   90.00
#
_symmetry.space_group_name_H-M   'P 1'
#
loop_
_entity.id
_entity.type
_entity.pdbx_description
1 polymer ?
#
loop_
_entity_poly.entity_id
_entity_poly.type
_entity_poly.pdbx_seq_one_letter_code
_entity_poly.pdbx_strand_id
1 'polypeptide(L)'
;MDLQVIVWLVYCFLLPAVLLTACLFRFNLLSLVYFLYLLLLPWFLCPNKYTVRGHTGRFIKTVFCTSLLFVLAHICFQTVLHTYAPLDTAIGYNCSRWETITRNIGLSRLPLQDPWNVLRLLAPDVGVCVVSLVTIVLCSRLVRNREMVAAANITSLEEDSADATTENGVDEESLVDEEEEEEEEEEERSSNGDPYEVSAATRARQVAEGLKVKVLKILRDLGRVMVVILLGLAGITLPSAFSALYFLLFIGVCTWWACHLPISLLGFNSLCVMVGFFAAGHMVCLYLYQSVLGQAVFPPHSLWARLFGLKDIIIPGNCSVPDDLILNPSHDWPVYVNPGILLVLYITVAAVIKSGLHAASNQQEKRNTSKQELVELKSWNQPEDNCEDETQITFVSRESEGPGETVAGEHQSGVPEARKGQLNESPFFLLGRVVMQQSYVCALIAMMVWSITYHSWLTFVLLLWACLIWMLRSRRHAATLCSPFILLYGLALCCLQYVWAMELEPILPTKVGTMSLRQLGLDRAEYPCLRLGAMLLFTLTFWLLVRQSVKENFRRMSKMSTPLQEVTTKELGAGSESVLKVLGGMVMSCYAKYWIYVCGGMFIMVSFAGKLVAYKIIYMLLFLLCLCLYQVYYSLWRHLLKLFWWLVVAYTMLVLITIYTYQFEDFPEYWKNLTGFTDGQLAAIGLETFALSELFSSILIPGFFLLACILQLHYFHKPFMRITDLDHVTPKHRGKNEGRTEEVSSDNVRVNPEEEHLVPENDEESGDEEFVHTKWGLVMDRILVLSRKFSDILAKLQGFLWRILELHILKMVAFFSVWVALEEVNIE
;
A
#
# COMPACT_ATOMS: atom_id res chain seq x y z
N MET A 1 -20.27 26.36 15.06
CA MET A 1 -19.64 25.03 15.21
C MET A 1 -20.21 24.36 16.45
N ASP A 2 -20.50 23.07 16.41
CA ASP A 2 -20.97 22.35 17.61
C ASP A 2 -19.93 22.37 18.72
N LEU A 3 -20.38 22.61 19.96
CA LEU A 3 -19.53 22.53 21.15
C LEU A 3 -18.84 21.15 21.27
N GLN A 4 -19.51 20.08 20.81
CA GLN A 4 -18.95 18.72 20.76
C GLN A 4 -17.75 18.60 19.79
N VAL A 5 -17.73 19.34 18.68
CA VAL A 5 -16.60 19.37 17.73
C VAL A 5 -15.43 20.16 18.33
N ILE A 6 -15.70 21.27 19.02
CA ILE A 6 -14.67 22.08 19.70
C ILE A 6 -13.99 21.26 20.81
N VAL A 7 -14.78 20.60 21.66
CA VAL A 7 -14.28 19.73 22.74
C VAL A 7 -13.45 18.57 22.16
N TRP A 8 -13.89 17.97 21.04
CA TRP A 8 -13.13 16.92 20.34
C TRP A 8 -11.80 17.44 19.78
N LEU A 9 -11.78 18.61 19.13
CA LEU A 9 -10.56 19.19 18.55
C LEU A 9 -9.53 19.50 19.65
N VAL A 10 -9.97 20.12 20.75
CA VAL A 10 -9.11 20.39 21.91
C VAL A 10 -8.57 19.10 22.54
N TYR A 11 -9.40 18.08 22.73
CA TYR A 11 -8.98 16.82 23.35
C TYR A 11 -8.10 15.94 22.45
N CYS A 12 -8.35 15.89 21.14
CA CYS A 12 -7.67 15.00 20.21
C CYS A 12 -6.46 15.62 19.49
N PHE A 13 -6.31 16.95 19.48
CA PHE A 13 -5.16 17.62 18.83
C PHE A 13 -4.42 18.56 19.78
N LEU A 14 -5.12 19.51 20.43
CA LEU A 14 -4.45 20.54 21.23
C LEU A 14 -3.77 19.94 22.49
N LEU A 15 -4.47 19.11 23.24
CA LEU A 15 -3.92 18.48 24.45
C LEU A 15 -2.73 17.52 24.14
N PRO A 16 -2.79 16.62 23.13
CA PRO A 16 -1.62 15.86 22.69
C PRO A 16 -0.46 16.72 22.18
N ALA A 17 -0.72 17.77 21.41
CA ALA A 17 0.32 18.64 20.88
C ALA A 17 1.06 19.38 22.01
N VAL A 18 0.32 19.92 22.99
CA VAL A 18 0.92 20.62 24.14
C VAL A 18 1.72 19.66 25.02
N LEU A 19 1.19 18.46 25.32
CA LEU A 19 1.96 17.42 26.02
C LEU A 19 3.24 17.02 25.24
N LEU A 20 3.16 16.87 23.91
CA LEU A 20 4.32 16.56 23.08
C LEU A 20 5.37 17.70 23.12
N THR A 21 4.97 18.96 22.97
CA THR A 21 5.91 20.09 23.07
C THR A 21 6.56 20.17 24.45
N ALA A 22 5.80 19.89 25.53
CA ALA A 22 6.32 19.86 26.90
C ALA A 22 7.40 18.77 27.11
N CYS A 23 7.33 17.66 26.36
CA CYS A 23 8.35 16.61 26.35
C CYS A 23 9.53 16.91 25.41
N LEU A 24 9.35 17.68 24.34
CA LEU A 24 10.42 18.00 23.38
C LEU A 24 11.35 19.13 23.84
N PHE A 25 10.87 20.04 24.69
CA PHE A 25 11.67 21.19 25.18
C PHE A 25 12.45 20.90 26.47
N ARG A 26 12.25 19.75 27.13
CA ARG A 26 12.79 19.44 28.47
C ARG A 26 12.81 17.93 28.74
N PHE A 27 13.91 17.39 29.24
CA PHE A 27 14.17 15.94 29.37
C PHE A 27 14.39 15.51 30.83
N ASN A 28 13.42 15.84 31.69
CA ASN A 28 13.52 15.72 33.14
C ASN A 28 12.38 14.81 33.66
N LEU A 29 12.38 14.47 34.96
CA LEU A 29 11.38 13.56 35.53
C LEU A 29 9.94 14.11 35.43
N LEU A 30 9.72 15.43 35.59
CA LEU A 30 8.38 16.00 35.43
C LEU A 30 7.84 15.85 33.99
N SER A 31 8.69 16.07 32.98
CA SER A 31 8.28 15.93 31.58
C SER A 31 8.17 14.46 31.13
N LEU A 32 8.84 13.51 31.81
CA LEU A 32 8.53 12.08 31.69
C LEU A 32 7.10 11.75 32.14
N VAL A 33 6.59 12.39 33.20
CA VAL A 33 5.19 12.19 33.63
C VAL A 33 4.21 12.69 32.57
N TYR A 34 4.47 13.84 31.94
CA TYR A 34 3.70 14.30 30.78
C TYR A 34 3.82 13.36 29.57
N PHE A 35 4.99 12.74 29.34
CA PHE A 35 5.18 11.75 28.28
C PHE A 35 4.34 10.49 28.53
N LEU A 36 4.27 10.02 29.77
CA LEU A 36 3.38 8.92 30.17
C LEU A 36 1.90 9.29 29.98
N TYR A 37 1.48 10.53 30.23
CA TYR A 37 0.14 10.99 29.91
C TYR A 37 -0.14 11.06 28.40
N LEU A 38 0.85 11.47 27.59
CA LEU A 38 0.74 11.45 26.12
C LEU A 38 0.53 10.01 25.59
N LEU A 39 1.24 9.02 26.15
CA LEU A 39 1.04 7.61 25.81
C LEU A 39 -0.30 7.06 26.31
N LEU A 40 -0.80 7.48 27.47
CA LEU A 40 -2.09 7.03 27.99
C LEU A 40 -3.29 7.64 27.27
N LEU A 41 -3.19 8.87 26.73
CA LEU A 41 -4.30 9.63 26.15
C LEU A 41 -5.07 8.89 25.02
N PRO A 42 -4.44 8.22 24.04
CA PRO A 42 -5.14 7.49 22.98
C PRO A 42 -6.13 6.41 23.46
N TRP A 43 -5.84 5.78 24.61
CA TRP A 43 -6.66 4.70 25.18
C TRP A 43 -7.97 5.20 25.78
N PHE A 44 -8.01 6.44 26.26
CA PHE A 44 -9.23 7.04 26.80
C PHE A 44 -10.23 7.37 25.68
N LEU A 45 -11.51 7.08 25.93
CA LEU A 45 -12.61 7.45 25.05
C LEU A 45 -12.71 8.98 24.95
N CYS A 46 -13.08 9.47 23.77
CA CYS A 46 -13.30 10.91 23.57
C CYS A 46 -14.39 11.43 24.55
N PRO A 47 -14.27 12.68 25.04
CA PRO A 47 -15.24 13.27 25.96
C PRO A 47 -16.65 13.36 25.36
N ASN A 48 -17.60 12.72 26.05
CA ASN A 48 -19.03 12.68 25.79
C ASN A 48 -19.77 12.60 27.16
N LYS A 49 -21.09 12.83 27.21
CA LYS A 49 -21.89 12.96 28.47
C LYS A 49 -21.56 11.86 29.51
N TYR A 50 -21.45 10.61 29.06
CA TYR A 50 -21.13 9.45 29.90
C TYR A 50 -19.64 9.31 30.24
N THR A 51 -18.72 9.56 29.29
CA THR A 51 -17.27 9.39 29.49
C THR A 51 -16.63 10.51 30.29
N VAL A 52 -17.22 11.72 30.28
CA VAL A 52 -16.81 12.88 31.11
C VAL A 52 -17.13 12.66 32.59
N ARG A 53 -18.20 11.93 32.94
CA ARG A 53 -18.44 11.49 34.33
C ARG A 53 -17.58 10.27 34.72
N GLY A 54 -17.06 9.53 33.74
CA GLY A 54 -16.22 8.34 33.91
C GLY A 54 -14.70 8.59 33.90
N HIS A 55 -13.94 7.59 33.46
CA HIS A 55 -12.48 7.58 33.54
C HIS A 55 -11.79 8.70 32.74
N THR A 56 -12.31 9.09 31.57
CA THR A 56 -11.74 10.21 30.78
C THR A 56 -11.78 11.52 31.57
N GLY A 57 -12.89 11.83 32.26
CA GLY A 57 -12.99 13.02 33.11
C GLY A 57 -12.06 12.98 34.32
N ARG A 58 -11.82 11.80 34.90
CA ARG A 58 -10.81 11.62 35.96
C ARG A 58 -9.39 11.87 35.44
N PHE A 59 -9.04 11.32 34.27
CA PHE A 59 -7.74 11.52 33.63
C PHE A 59 -7.42 12.99 33.36
N ILE A 60 -8.35 13.74 32.75
CA ILE A 60 -8.16 15.18 32.46
C ILE A 60 -7.96 15.97 33.77
N LYS A 61 -8.72 15.64 34.83
CA LYS A 61 -8.52 16.23 36.17
C LYS A 61 -7.14 15.88 36.76
N THR A 62 -6.66 14.64 36.61
CA THR A 62 -5.31 14.26 37.06
C THR A 62 -4.22 15.05 36.33
N VAL A 63 -4.31 15.20 35.00
CA VAL A 63 -3.36 16.01 34.22
C VAL A 63 -3.35 17.47 34.72
N PHE A 64 -4.53 18.07 34.91
CA PHE A 64 -4.63 19.42 35.49
C PHE A 64 -4.00 19.50 36.89
N CYS A 65 -4.42 18.65 37.84
CA CYS A 65 -3.92 18.68 39.21
C CYS A 65 -2.40 18.46 39.31
N THR A 66 -1.81 17.59 38.48
CA THR A 66 -0.36 17.38 38.46
C THR A 66 0.40 18.54 37.82
N SER A 67 -0.09 19.13 36.73
CA SER A 67 0.52 20.33 36.15
C SER A 67 0.45 21.54 37.10
N LEU A 68 -0.67 21.72 37.81
CA LEU A 68 -0.79 22.72 38.87
C LEU A 68 0.20 22.45 40.01
N LEU A 69 0.36 21.20 40.43
CA LEU A 69 1.35 20.80 41.44
C LEU A 69 2.79 21.07 40.97
N PHE A 70 3.11 20.84 39.70
CA PHE A 70 4.44 21.12 39.14
C PHE A 70 4.71 22.64 39.06
N VAL A 71 3.74 23.45 38.61
CA VAL A 71 3.85 24.93 38.64
C VAL A 71 4.04 25.43 40.08
N LEU A 72 3.26 24.93 41.05
CA LEU A 72 3.41 25.29 42.46
C LEU A 72 4.76 24.82 43.04
N ALA A 73 5.26 23.65 42.64
CA ALA A 73 6.56 23.15 43.06
C ALA A 73 7.71 24.02 42.53
N HIS A 74 7.64 24.49 41.28
CA HIS A 74 8.59 25.46 40.74
C HIS A 74 8.55 26.79 41.50
N ILE A 75 7.35 27.38 41.69
CA ILE A 75 7.19 28.65 42.42
C ILE A 75 7.72 28.53 43.85
N CYS A 76 7.39 27.45 44.55
CA CYS A 76 7.89 27.14 45.88
C CYS A 76 9.42 27.01 45.88
N PHE A 77 9.99 26.23 44.96
CA PHE A 77 11.43 26.00 44.86
C PHE A 77 12.21 27.31 44.63
N GLN A 78 11.79 28.17 43.69
CA GLN A 78 12.46 29.47 43.48
C GLN A 78 12.28 30.41 44.70
N THR A 79 11.10 30.39 45.35
CA THR A 79 10.85 31.20 46.55
C THR A 79 11.76 30.78 47.70
N VAL A 80 11.89 29.47 47.97
CA VAL A 80 12.78 28.95 49.03
C VAL A 80 14.25 29.21 48.68
N LEU A 81 14.66 29.03 47.42
CA LEU A 81 16.03 29.33 46.98
C LEU A 81 16.41 30.81 47.23
N HIS A 82 15.48 31.75 46.97
CA HIS A 82 15.72 33.17 47.15
C HIS A 82 15.63 33.63 48.62
N THR A 83 14.79 32.99 49.43
CA THR A 83 14.57 33.36 50.85
C THR A 83 15.52 32.66 51.83
N TYR A 84 16.09 31.51 51.47
CA TYR A 84 16.82 30.63 52.39
C TYR A 84 18.22 30.25 51.86
N ALA A 85 19.15 31.20 52.00
CA ALA A 85 20.54 31.12 51.55
C ALA A 85 21.30 29.79 51.83
N PRO A 86 21.18 29.11 52.99
CA PRO A 86 21.94 27.87 53.21
C PRO A 86 21.43 26.67 52.38
N LEU A 87 20.23 26.73 51.77
CA LEU A 87 19.84 25.73 50.78
C LEU A 87 20.55 25.97 49.43
N ASP A 88 20.73 27.23 49.02
CA ASP A 88 21.47 27.54 47.79
C ASP A 88 22.93 27.09 47.87
N THR A 89 23.59 27.30 49.02
CA THR A 89 24.96 26.81 49.24
C THR A 89 25.03 25.28 49.38
N ALA A 90 23.99 24.62 49.92
CA ALA A 90 23.91 23.16 50.00
C ALA A 90 23.61 22.47 48.66
N ILE A 91 22.84 23.13 47.77
CA ILE A 91 22.70 22.72 46.37
C ILE A 91 24.04 22.90 45.65
N GLY A 92 24.78 23.96 45.95
CA GLY A 92 26.12 24.23 45.42
C GLY A 92 26.09 24.70 43.96
N TYR A 93 27.26 24.72 43.32
CA TYR A 93 27.47 25.20 41.94
C TYR A 93 28.43 24.25 41.20
N ASN A 94 28.54 24.38 39.88
CA ASN A 94 29.46 23.64 39.00
C ASN A 94 29.23 22.11 38.97
N CYS A 95 28.02 21.67 38.62
CA CYS A 95 27.63 20.25 38.55
C CYS A 95 27.74 19.52 39.90
N SER A 96 27.28 20.16 40.97
CA SER A 96 27.12 19.49 42.27
C SER A 96 26.25 18.23 42.16
N ARG A 97 26.46 17.26 43.06
CA ARG A 97 25.62 16.05 43.14
C ARG A 97 24.15 16.39 43.39
N TRP A 98 23.88 17.39 44.25
CA TRP A 98 22.51 17.83 44.55
C TRP A 98 21.91 18.66 43.42
N GLU A 99 22.69 19.56 42.82
CA GLU A 99 22.34 20.32 41.62
C GLU A 99 21.96 19.40 40.44
N THR A 100 22.75 18.33 40.22
CA THR A 100 22.47 17.32 39.18
C THR A 100 21.20 16.53 39.48
N ILE A 101 20.94 16.15 40.73
CA ILE A 101 19.70 15.45 41.13
C ILE A 101 18.48 16.37 40.96
N THR A 102 18.56 17.62 41.41
CA THR A 102 17.46 18.60 41.29
C THR A 102 17.15 18.95 39.83
N ARG A 103 18.17 19.13 38.98
CA ARG A 103 18.02 19.27 37.51
C ARG A 103 17.37 18.05 36.85
N ASN A 104 17.77 16.83 37.24
CA ASN A 104 17.18 15.58 36.72
C ASN A 104 15.72 15.38 37.13
N ILE A 105 15.34 15.74 38.37
CA ILE A 105 13.92 15.84 38.78
C ILE A 105 13.23 16.90 37.93
N GLY A 106 13.89 18.04 37.75
CA GLY A 106 13.48 19.17 36.93
C GLY A 106 13.13 20.43 37.70
N LEU A 107 13.66 20.57 38.91
CA LEU A 107 13.70 21.82 39.66
C LEU A 107 15.09 22.45 39.46
N SER A 108 15.29 23.08 38.29
CA SER A 108 16.50 23.87 38.00
C SER A 108 16.43 25.25 38.67
N ARG A 109 17.57 25.87 38.95
CA ARG A 109 17.64 27.33 39.11
C ARG A 109 17.20 28.00 37.81
N LEU A 110 16.58 29.17 37.86
CA LEU A 110 16.22 29.93 36.64
C LEU A 110 17.34 30.92 36.28
N PRO A 111 17.93 30.85 35.07
CA PRO A 111 18.91 31.84 34.62
C PRO A 111 18.19 33.15 34.27
N LEU A 112 18.02 34.03 35.25
CA LEU A 112 17.30 35.32 35.11
C LEU A 112 17.90 36.28 34.06
N GLN A 113 19.09 35.99 33.55
CA GLN A 113 19.75 36.72 32.46
C GLN A 113 19.26 36.26 31.07
N ASP A 114 18.79 35.01 30.94
CA ASP A 114 18.36 34.39 29.68
C ASP A 114 16.85 34.12 29.67
N PRO A 115 16.00 35.10 29.30
CA PRO A 115 14.54 34.95 29.33
C PRO A 115 14.04 33.81 28.43
N TRP A 116 14.79 33.42 27.40
CA TRP A 116 14.47 32.27 26.55
C TRP A 116 14.65 30.92 27.26
N ASN A 117 15.73 30.74 28.02
CA ASN A 117 15.94 29.52 28.82
C ASN A 117 14.92 29.44 29.96
N VAL A 118 14.58 30.57 30.61
CA VAL A 118 13.49 30.66 31.59
C VAL A 118 12.14 30.28 30.99
N LEU A 119 11.80 30.81 29.81
CA LEU A 119 10.57 30.49 29.09
C LEU A 119 10.52 28.99 28.73
N ARG A 120 11.60 28.41 28.19
CA ARG A 120 11.66 27.00 27.81
C ARG A 120 11.49 26.06 29.02
N LEU A 121 12.00 26.44 30.20
CA LEU A 121 11.90 25.63 31.42
C LEU A 121 10.49 25.65 32.04
N LEU A 122 9.80 26.80 32.02
CA LEU A 122 8.54 27.04 32.74
C LEU A 122 7.26 26.97 31.87
N ALA A 123 7.33 27.38 30.59
CA ALA A 123 6.18 27.36 29.68
C ALA A 123 5.53 25.97 29.49
N PRO A 124 6.27 24.83 29.50
CA PRO A 124 5.67 23.50 29.47
C PRO A 124 4.62 23.26 30.55
N ASP A 125 4.96 23.55 31.81
CA ASP A 125 4.10 23.29 32.98
C ASP A 125 2.87 24.20 32.99
N VAL A 126 3.06 25.49 32.65
CA VAL A 126 1.97 26.46 32.52
C VAL A 126 1.04 26.13 31.35
N GLY A 127 1.60 25.74 30.19
CA GLY A 127 0.84 25.40 28.99
C GLY A 127 -0.07 24.18 29.19
N VAL A 128 0.45 23.10 29.80
CA VAL A 128 -0.35 21.92 30.15
C VAL A 128 -1.45 22.29 31.16
N CYS A 129 -1.16 23.14 32.14
CA CYS A 129 -2.14 23.61 33.13
C CYS A 129 -3.29 24.40 32.48
N VAL A 130 -2.98 25.39 31.63
CA VAL A 130 -4.00 26.20 30.92
C VAL A 130 -4.83 25.34 29.97
N VAL A 131 -4.22 24.47 29.17
CA VAL A 131 -4.97 23.66 28.18
C VAL A 131 -5.80 22.56 28.82
N SER A 132 -5.34 21.95 29.92
CA SER A 132 -6.16 21.01 30.68
C SER A 132 -7.32 21.72 31.40
N LEU A 133 -7.12 22.92 31.96
CA LEU A 133 -8.20 23.76 32.51
C LEU A 133 -9.25 24.11 31.46
N VAL A 134 -8.83 24.59 30.27
CA VAL A 134 -9.74 24.86 29.13
C VAL A 134 -10.51 23.60 28.74
N THR A 135 -9.84 22.44 28.70
CA THR A 135 -10.48 21.15 28.41
C THR A 135 -11.56 20.81 29.47
N ILE A 136 -11.30 21.05 30.76
CA ILE A 136 -12.27 20.84 31.85
C ILE A 136 -13.48 21.77 31.71
N VAL A 137 -13.26 23.06 31.43
CA VAL A 137 -14.32 24.07 31.26
C VAL A 137 -15.19 23.78 30.03
N LEU A 138 -14.58 23.34 28.93
CA LEU A 138 -15.33 22.91 27.73
C LEU A 138 -16.13 21.63 28.00
N CYS A 139 -15.58 20.66 28.74
CA CYS A 139 -16.30 19.45 29.14
C CYS A 139 -17.47 19.73 30.09
N SER A 140 -17.32 20.64 31.07
CA SER A 140 -18.41 21.01 31.99
C SER A 140 -19.52 21.79 31.28
N ARG A 141 -19.18 22.71 30.37
CA ARG A 141 -20.15 23.37 29.48
C ARG A 141 -20.90 22.37 28.58
N LEU A 142 -20.21 21.37 28.04
CA LEU A 142 -20.85 20.32 27.21
C LEU A 142 -21.84 19.46 28.00
N VAL A 143 -21.52 19.14 29.26
CA VAL A 143 -22.43 18.43 30.16
C VAL A 143 -23.64 19.31 30.49
N ARG A 144 -23.42 20.54 30.98
CA ARG A 144 -24.49 21.47 31.37
C ARG A 144 -25.45 21.79 30.22
N ASN A 145 -24.95 22.07 29.02
CA ASN A 145 -25.81 22.39 27.87
C ASN A 145 -26.69 21.20 27.46
N ARG A 146 -26.23 19.94 27.62
CA ARG A 146 -27.04 18.73 27.41
C ARG A 146 -27.82 18.24 28.64
N GLU A 147 -27.74 18.97 29.74
CA GLU A 147 -28.65 18.82 30.89
C GLU A 147 -29.80 19.82 30.75
N MET A 148 -29.52 21.07 30.37
CA MET A 148 -30.57 22.06 30.03
C MET A 148 -31.43 21.63 28.83
N VAL A 149 -30.83 21.16 27.73
CA VAL A 149 -31.59 20.63 26.57
C VAL A 149 -32.36 19.35 26.93
N ALA A 150 -31.85 18.52 27.85
CA ALA A 150 -32.57 17.32 28.27
C ALA A 150 -33.75 17.64 29.19
N ALA A 151 -33.67 18.69 30.00
CA ALA A 151 -34.80 19.19 30.79
C ALA A 151 -35.88 19.80 29.89
N ALA A 152 -35.50 20.66 28.94
CA ALA A 152 -36.43 21.26 27.98
C ALA A 152 -37.17 20.22 27.12
N ASN A 153 -36.49 19.12 26.74
CA ASN A 153 -37.09 18.00 26.00
C ASN A 153 -37.87 17.02 26.89
N ILE A 154 -37.98 17.28 28.20
CA ILE A 154 -38.90 16.58 29.11
C ILE A 154 -40.12 17.46 29.35
N THR A 155 -39.93 18.75 29.67
CA THR A 155 -41.06 19.68 29.87
C THR A 155 -41.94 19.79 28.62
N SER A 156 -41.36 19.79 27.42
CA SER A 156 -42.13 19.78 26.16
C SER A 156 -42.92 18.49 25.91
N LEU A 157 -42.60 17.38 26.60
CA LEU A 157 -43.39 16.14 26.57
C LEU A 157 -44.42 16.07 27.71
N GLU A 158 -44.27 16.89 28.74
CA GLU A 158 -45.26 17.06 29.81
C GLU A 158 -46.35 18.05 29.34
N GLU A 159 -45.98 19.13 28.64
CA GLU A 159 -46.91 20.11 28.04
C GLU A 159 -47.83 19.47 26.98
N ASP A 160 -47.28 18.65 26.07
CA ASP A 160 -48.05 17.85 25.07
C ASP A 160 -49.03 16.84 25.69
N SER A 161 -49.02 16.65 27.02
CA SER A 161 -49.87 15.69 27.73
C SER A 161 -50.97 16.33 28.61
N ALA A 162 -51.01 17.67 28.70
CA ALA A 162 -51.76 18.38 29.75
C ALA A 162 -53.01 19.15 29.27
N ASP A 163 -53.24 19.31 27.96
CA ASP A 163 -54.38 20.09 27.44
C ASP A 163 -55.56 19.18 27.02
N ALA A 164 -56.45 18.86 27.97
CA ALA A 164 -57.64 18.05 27.72
C ALA A 164 -58.83 18.25 28.69
N THR A 165 -59.01 19.42 29.34
CA THR A 165 -60.30 19.77 30.01
C THR A 165 -60.54 21.28 30.20
N THR A 166 -61.33 21.86 29.28
CA THR A 166 -62.47 22.77 29.50
C THR A 166 -62.56 23.67 30.76
N GLU A 167 -62.66 24.98 30.50
CA GLU A 167 -63.84 25.86 30.75
C GLU A 167 -63.71 27.14 31.65
N ASN A 168 -64.18 28.26 31.06
CA ASN A 168 -64.80 29.48 31.65
C ASN A 168 -63.98 30.47 32.51
N GLY A 169 -64.08 31.78 32.20
CA GLY A 169 -63.79 32.82 33.23
C GLY A 169 -63.46 34.29 32.88
N VAL A 170 -64.15 34.94 31.94
CA VAL A 170 -64.53 36.40 31.93
C VAL A 170 -63.55 37.48 32.50
N ASP A 171 -63.12 38.38 31.61
CA ASP A 171 -62.88 39.84 31.70
C ASP A 171 -62.23 40.52 32.95
N GLU A 172 -61.17 41.33 32.73
CA GLU A 172 -61.26 42.80 32.84
C GLU A 172 -60.07 43.53 32.13
N GLU A 173 -60.14 44.86 32.00
CA GLU A 173 -59.34 45.70 31.09
C GLU A 173 -58.07 46.34 31.72
N SER A 174 -57.12 46.84 30.91
CA SER A 174 -56.78 48.30 30.80
C SER A 174 -55.38 48.62 30.23
N LEU A 175 -55.33 49.64 29.33
CA LEU A 175 -54.21 50.54 28.95
C LEU A 175 -52.87 49.91 28.45
N VAL A 176 -52.39 50.04 27.20
CA VAL A 176 -52.44 51.06 26.10
C VAL A 176 -51.38 52.18 26.24
N ASP A 177 -50.97 52.74 25.08
CA ASP A 177 -49.90 53.72 24.75
C ASP A 177 -48.52 53.05 24.49
N GLU A 178 -48.02 52.86 23.24
CA GLU A 178 -47.61 53.80 22.15
C GLU A 178 -46.14 54.30 22.33
N GLU A 179 -45.27 54.45 21.32
CA GLU A 179 -45.43 54.65 19.84
C GLU A 179 -44.11 54.24 19.08
N GLU A 180 -44.21 53.86 17.78
CA GLU A 180 -43.25 53.97 16.62
C GLU A 180 -41.72 53.67 16.76
N GLU A 181 -40.87 53.29 15.78
CA GLU A 181 -40.80 53.16 14.27
C GLU A 181 -40.27 51.70 13.95
N GLU A 182 -39.88 51.15 12.77
CA GLU A 182 -39.55 51.51 11.36
C GLU A 182 -39.82 50.23 10.45
N GLU A 183 -39.54 50.24 9.14
CA GLU A 183 -39.80 49.15 8.12
C GLU A 183 -38.54 48.26 7.84
N GLU A 184 -38.45 47.20 7.00
CA GLU A 184 -39.21 46.57 5.87
C GLU A 184 -39.31 45.03 6.14
N GLU A 185 -40.40 44.28 5.93
CA GLU A 185 -41.04 43.78 4.67
C GLU A 185 -40.16 42.83 3.80
N GLU A 186 -40.63 41.71 3.20
CA GLU A 186 -41.99 41.14 3.09
C GLU A 186 -42.01 39.58 2.92
N GLU A 187 -43.24 39.05 2.99
CA GLU A 187 -43.88 37.71 2.82
C GLU A 187 -43.34 36.64 1.80
N GLU A 188 -43.95 35.46 1.52
CA GLU A 188 -45.21 34.76 1.90
C GLU A 188 -44.91 33.35 2.47
N ARG A 189 -45.63 32.73 3.43
CA ARG A 189 -47.09 32.50 3.71
C ARG A 189 -47.58 31.11 3.23
N SER A 190 -48.61 30.56 3.88
CA SER A 190 -48.91 29.12 3.98
C SER A 190 -50.23 28.66 3.35
N SER A 191 -50.32 27.38 2.99
CA SER A 191 -51.58 26.62 2.92
C SER A 191 -51.33 25.09 3.02
N ASN A 192 -52.39 24.31 3.29
CA ASN A 192 -52.34 22.90 3.68
C ASN A 192 -52.56 21.90 2.52
N GLY A 193 -51.93 20.71 2.64
CA GLY A 193 -52.50 19.45 2.10
C GLY A 193 -51.54 18.52 1.35
N ASP A 194 -50.99 17.50 2.03
CA ASP A 194 -51.10 16.07 1.64
C ASP A 194 -50.24 15.13 2.52
N PRO A 195 -50.57 13.83 2.67
CA PRO A 195 -49.84 12.91 3.55
C PRO A 195 -48.51 12.34 3.00
N TYR A 196 -48.01 12.81 1.84
CA TYR A 196 -47.08 12.02 1.01
C TYR A 196 -45.66 12.59 0.79
N GLU A 197 -45.26 13.63 1.51
CA GLU A 197 -43.85 14.08 1.55
C GLU A 197 -43.07 13.47 2.74
N VAL A 198 -42.60 12.21 2.58
CA VAL A 198 -41.57 11.64 3.47
C VAL A 198 -40.19 12.22 3.10
N SER A 199 -40.07 13.52 3.39
CA SER A 199 -38.88 14.37 3.51
C SER A 199 -37.61 13.94 2.74
N ALA A 200 -37.25 14.73 1.72
CA ALA A 200 -35.93 14.65 1.11
C ALA A 200 -34.78 14.80 2.14
N ALA A 201 -35.00 15.50 3.26
CA ALA A 201 -34.03 15.64 4.34
C ALA A 201 -33.85 14.36 5.17
N THR A 202 -34.90 13.55 5.41
CA THR A 202 -34.73 12.23 6.06
C THR A 202 -34.00 11.26 5.13
N ARG A 203 -34.32 11.27 3.82
CA ARG A 203 -33.57 10.51 2.81
C ARG A 203 -32.09 10.93 2.76
N ALA A 204 -31.80 12.23 2.75
CA ALA A 204 -30.44 12.75 2.80
C ALA A 204 -29.70 12.37 4.10
N ARG A 205 -30.38 12.38 5.25
CA ARG A 205 -29.84 11.97 6.56
C ARG A 205 -29.51 10.47 6.60
N GLN A 206 -30.40 9.61 6.10
CA GLN A 206 -30.15 8.18 5.94
C GLN A 206 -28.98 7.89 5.00
N VAL A 207 -28.89 8.61 3.87
CA VAL A 207 -27.74 8.51 2.93
C VAL A 207 -26.46 8.98 3.61
N ALA A 208 -26.48 10.06 4.38
CA ALA A 208 -25.32 10.57 5.12
C ALA A 208 -24.87 9.60 6.24
N GLU A 209 -25.79 8.93 6.92
CA GLU A 209 -25.47 7.91 7.93
C GLU A 209 -24.93 6.62 7.28
N GLY A 210 -25.53 6.17 6.19
CA GLY A 210 -25.00 5.07 5.36
C GLY A 210 -23.61 5.39 4.79
N LEU A 211 -23.35 6.64 4.41
CA LEU A 211 -22.04 7.12 3.97
C LEU A 211 -21.04 7.15 5.14
N LYS A 212 -21.41 7.70 6.30
CA LYS A 212 -20.58 7.70 7.52
C LYS A 212 -20.16 6.28 7.91
N VAL A 213 -21.07 5.31 7.90
CA VAL A 213 -20.76 3.90 8.20
C VAL A 213 -19.82 3.28 7.16
N LYS A 214 -20.00 3.57 5.86
CA LYS A 214 -19.08 3.13 4.79
C LYS A 214 -17.68 3.75 4.95
N VAL A 215 -17.59 5.05 5.20
CA VAL A 215 -16.32 5.78 5.42
C VAL A 215 -15.60 5.27 6.69
N LEU A 216 -16.32 5.06 7.80
CA LEU A 216 -15.78 4.49 9.05
C LEU A 216 -15.38 3.00 8.93
N LYS A 217 -15.84 2.29 7.89
CA LYS A 217 -15.31 0.98 7.53
C LYS A 217 -14.02 1.13 6.73
N ILE A 218 -14.03 1.93 5.66
CA ILE A 218 -12.86 2.18 4.80
C ILE A 218 -11.68 2.72 5.61
N LEU A 219 -11.90 3.70 6.49
CA LEU A 219 -10.87 4.29 7.35
C LEU A 219 -10.24 3.27 8.31
N ARG A 220 -11.05 2.30 8.79
CA ARG A 220 -10.59 1.23 9.69
C ARG A 220 -9.78 0.17 8.96
N ASP A 221 -10.22 -0.23 7.77
CA ASP A 221 -9.51 -1.19 6.93
C ASP A 221 -8.20 -0.56 6.37
N LEU A 222 -8.22 0.73 6.02
CA LEU A 222 -7.02 1.52 5.72
C LEU A 222 -6.08 1.65 6.92
N GLY A 223 -6.62 1.88 8.12
CA GLY A 223 -5.83 1.95 9.36
C GLY A 223 -5.05 0.67 9.65
N ARG A 224 -5.61 -0.51 9.34
CA ARG A 224 -4.90 -1.80 9.45
C ARG A 224 -3.71 -1.88 8.49
N VAL A 225 -3.87 -1.43 7.25
CA VAL A 225 -2.78 -1.36 6.27
C VAL A 225 -1.72 -0.35 6.70
N MET A 226 -2.14 0.81 7.22
CA MET A 226 -1.26 1.85 7.74
C MET A 226 -0.38 1.34 8.90
N VAL A 227 -0.94 0.56 9.83
CA VAL A 227 -0.16 -0.08 10.91
C VAL A 227 0.93 -1.00 10.36
N VAL A 228 0.65 -1.79 9.31
CA VAL A 228 1.67 -2.67 8.69
C VAL A 228 2.74 -1.85 7.96
N ILE A 229 2.38 -0.77 7.28
CA ILE A 229 3.35 0.14 6.63
C ILE A 229 4.25 0.82 7.69
N LEU A 230 3.66 1.35 8.76
CA LEU A 230 4.40 2.00 9.85
C LEU A 230 5.28 1.01 10.63
N LEU A 231 4.87 -0.26 10.76
CA LEU A 231 5.68 -1.32 11.33
C LEU A 231 6.92 -1.62 10.48
N GLY A 232 6.78 -1.65 9.15
CA GLY A 232 7.90 -1.77 8.22
C GLY A 232 8.84 -0.56 8.30
N LEU A 233 8.29 0.66 8.31
CA LEU A 233 9.06 1.90 8.44
C LEU A 233 9.86 1.94 9.75
N ALA A 234 9.22 1.68 10.90
CA ALA A 234 9.87 1.63 12.21
C ALA A 234 10.95 0.54 12.35
N GLY A 235 10.94 -0.47 11.47
CA GLY A 235 12.01 -1.45 11.35
C GLY A 235 13.22 -0.92 10.59
N ILE A 236 13.01 -0.21 9.47
CA ILE A 236 14.10 0.19 8.55
C ILE A 236 14.70 1.57 8.82
N THR A 237 14.02 2.44 9.57
CA THR A 237 14.45 3.84 9.85
C THR A 237 15.81 3.92 10.52
N LEU A 238 16.01 3.13 11.59
CA LEU A 238 17.25 3.04 12.35
C LEU A 238 17.51 1.56 12.68
N PRO A 239 18.24 0.82 11.84
CA PRO A 239 18.51 -0.59 12.04
C PRO A 239 19.26 -0.85 13.36
N SER A 240 18.58 -1.49 14.30
CA SER A 240 19.07 -1.84 15.64
C SER A 240 18.41 -3.12 16.17
N ALA A 241 18.85 -3.62 17.33
CA ALA A 241 18.22 -4.75 18.01
C ALA A 241 16.77 -4.49 18.44
N PHE A 242 16.41 -3.26 18.82
CA PHE A 242 15.00 -2.91 19.11
C PHE A 242 14.18 -2.79 17.82
N SER A 243 14.73 -2.14 16.79
CA SER A 243 14.04 -1.99 15.50
C SER A 243 13.83 -3.33 14.79
N ALA A 244 14.70 -4.33 15.07
CA ALA A 244 14.64 -5.66 14.47
C ALA A 244 13.34 -6.39 14.81
N LEU A 245 12.72 -6.11 15.97
CA LEU A 245 11.43 -6.72 16.31
C LEU A 245 10.31 -6.18 15.41
N TYR A 246 10.28 -4.88 15.09
CA TYR A 246 9.30 -4.35 14.13
C TYR A 246 9.54 -4.92 12.73
N PHE A 247 10.81 -4.97 12.29
CA PHE A 247 11.20 -5.52 10.98
C PHE A 247 10.83 -7.00 10.81
N LEU A 248 11.11 -7.85 11.81
CA LEU A 248 10.77 -9.28 11.79
C LEU A 248 9.25 -9.50 11.87
N LEU A 249 8.53 -8.71 12.67
CA LEU A 249 7.06 -8.78 12.71
C LEU A 249 6.43 -8.32 11.39
N PHE A 250 6.98 -7.29 10.73
CA PHE A 250 6.57 -6.87 9.39
C PHE A 250 6.77 -7.99 8.36
N ILE A 251 7.96 -8.59 8.31
CA ILE A 251 8.25 -9.74 7.43
C ILE A 251 7.30 -10.91 7.72
N GLY A 252 7.04 -11.21 9.00
CA GLY A 252 6.13 -12.26 9.43
C GLY A 252 4.68 -12.03 8.94
N VAL A 253 4.14 -10.83 9.15
CA VAL A 253 2.78 -10.46 8.72
C VAL A 253 2.65 -10.49 7.19
N CYS A 254 3.61 -9.92 6.47
CA CYS A 254 3.59 -9.91 5.00
C CYS A 254 3.72 -11.32 4.42
N THR A 255 4.53 -12.18 5.02
CA THR A 255 4.69 -13.59 4.61
C THR A 255 3.43 -14.41 4.93
N TRP A 256 2.81 -14.23 6.10
CA TRP A 256 1.55 -14.87 6.47
C TRP A 256 0.41 -14.50 5.50
N TRP A 257 0.33 -13.22 5.13
CA TRP A 257 -0.60 -12.71 4.11
C TRP A 257 -0.32 -13.27 2.72
N ALA A 258 0.96 -13.43 2.35
CA ALA A 258 1.37 -14.05 1.08
C ALA A 258 1.00 -15.54 1.01
N CYS A 259 1.14 -16.28 2.11
CA CYS A 259 0.67 -17.66 2.24
C CYS A 259 -0.86 -17.81 2.24
N HIS A 260 -1.62 -16.73 2.05
CA HIS A 260 -3.10 -16.70 2.03
C HIS A 260 -3.74 -17.27 3.32
N LEU A 261 -3.01 -17.27 4.43
CA LEU A 261 -3.48 -17.77 5.71
C LEU A 261 -4.43 -16.74 6.36
N PRO A 262 -5.63 -17.13 6.82
CA PRO A 262 -6.57 -16.21 7.44
C PRO A 262 -6.03 -15.73 8.80
N ILE A 263 -5.74 -14.43 8.92
CA ILE A 263 -5.44 -13.81 10.21
C ILE A 263 -6.76 -13.65 10.98
N SER A 264 -6.87 -14.29 12.15
CA SER A 264 -8.03 -14.12 13.02
C SER A 264 -8.09 -12.68 13.56
N LEU A 265 -9.30 -12.12 13.72
CA LEU A 265 -9.47 -10.76 14.23
C LEU A 265 -8.84 -10.60 15.63
N LEU A 266 -8.96 -11.63 16.48
CA LEU A 266 -8.33 -11.68 17.80
C LEU A 266 -6.80 -11.72 17.70
N GLY A 267 -6.23 -12.51 16.77
CA GLY A 267 -4.79 -12.55 16.53
C GLY A 267 -4.23 -11.21 16.06
N PHE A 268 -4.89 -10.54 15.12
CA PHE A 268 -4.49 -9.20 14.68
C PHE A 268 -4.55 -8.16 15.82
N ASN A 269 -5.63 -8.19 16.62
CA ASN A 269 -5.78 -7.28 17.75
C ASN A 269 -4.73 -7.56 18.85
N SER A 270 -4.43 -8.83 19.12
CA SER A 270 -3.38 -9.25 20.06
C SER A 270 -1.99 -8.78 19.61
N LEU A 271 -1.66 -8.98 18.32
CA LEU A 271 -0.44 -8.45 17.70
C LEU A 271 -0.35 -6.92 17.84
N CYS A 272 -1.46 -6.20 17.62
CA CYS A 272 -1.52 -4.75 17.82
C CYS A 272 -1.25 -4.36 19.28
N VAL A 273 -1.82 -5.08 20.28
CA VAL A 273 -1.54 -4.82 21.70
C VAL A 273 -0.07 -5.06 22.04
N MET A 274 0.53 -6.15 21.53
CA MET A 274 1.95 -6.47 21.73
C MET A 274 2.88 -5.41 21.12
N VAL A 275 2.62 -5.00 19.86
CA VAL A 275 3.36 -3.92 19.19
C VAL A 275 3.18 -2.59 19.91
N GLY A 276 1.97 -2.28 20.39
CA GLY A 276 1.69 -1.06 21.15
C GLY A 276 2.45 -1.01 22.48
N PHE A 277 2.47 -2.10 23.24
CA PHE A 277 3.24 -2.18 24.48
C PHE A 277 4.75 -2.05 24.24
N PHE A 278 5.28 -2.76 23.23
CA PHE A 278 6.71 -2.68 22.88
C PHE A 278 7.09 -1.27 22.37
N ALA A 279 6.25 -0.64 21.54
CA ALA A 279 6.47 0.74 21.07
C ALA A 279 6.46 1.76 22.22
N ALA A 280 5.54 1.63 23.20
CA ALA A 280 5.56 2.46 24.40
C ALA A 280 6.84 2.28 25.21
N GLY A 281 7.25 1.03 25.46
CA GLY A 281 8.50 0.72 26.19
C GLY A 281 9.75 1.24 25.48
N HIS A 282 9.83 1.06 24.16
CA HIS A 282 10.92 1.57 23.33
C HIS A 282 10.99 3.10 23.35
N MET A 283 9.85 3.79 23.22
CA MET A 283 9.78 5.24 23.29
C MET A 283 10.15 5.80 24.67
N VAL A 284 9.72 5.15 25.77
CA VAL A 284 10.15 5.51 27.13
C VAL A 284 11.66 5.29 27.30
N CYS A 285 12.22 4.21 26.76
CA CYS A 285 13.65 3.95 26.77
C CYS A 285 14.45 5.03 26.02
N LEU A 286 14.02 5.39 24.80
CA LEU A 286 14.63 6.47 24.01
C LEU A 286 14.56 7.83 24.73
N TYR A 287 13.44 8.14 25.39
CA TYR A 287 13.26 9.37 26.16
C TYR A 287 14.16 9.41 27.39
N LEU A 288 14.21 8.32 28.17
CA LEU A 288 15.12 8.19 29.32
C LEU A 288 16.60 8.26 28.90
N TYR A 289 16.94 7.78 27.69
CA TYR A 289 18.30 7.85 27.18
C TYR A 289 18.80 9.27 26.92
N GLN A 290 17.91 10.23 26.60
CA GLN A 290 18.31 11.64 26.44
C GLN A 290 18.56 12.35 27.79
N SER A 291 18.31 11.70 28.93
CA SER A 291 18.71 12.22 30.24
C SER A 291 20.20 12.02 30.50
N VAL A 292 20.81 12.91 31.29
CA VAL A 292 22.23 12.83 31.68
C VAL A 292 22.57 11.47 32.33
N LEU A 293 21.63 10.89 33.08
CA LEU A 293 21.78 9.56 33.69
C LEU A 293 21.79 8.43 32.65
N GLY A 294 20.95 8.52 31.61
CA GLY A 294 20.89 7.53 30.53
C GLY A 294 22.19 7.42 29.76
N GLN A 295 22.75 8.57 29.35
CA GLN A 295 24.04 8.65 28.66
C GLN A 295 25.22 8.27 29.55
N ALA A 296 25.16 8.56 30.86
CA ALA A 296 26.20 8.17 31.81
C ALA A 296 26.25 6.65 32.06
N VAL A 297 25.10 5.96 32.04
CA VAL A 297 25.04 4.49 32.17
C VAL A 297 25.43 3.79 30.86
N PHE A 298 25.02 4.33 29.70
CA PHE A 298 25.36 3.78 28.38
C PHE A 298 25.96 4.88 27.47
N PRO A 299 27.28 5.13 27.53
CA PRO A 299 27.94 6.11 26.65
C PRO A 299 27.66 5.82 25.17
N PRO A 300 27.51 6.83 24.29
CA PRO A 300 27.12 6.63 22.89
C PRO A 300 28.15 5.84 22.06
N HIS A 301 29.42 5.83 22.47
CA HIS A 301 30.46 5.00 21.86
C HIS A 301 30.42 3.52 22.31
N SER A 302 29.59 3.17 23.30
CA SER A 302 29.50 1.81 23.82
C SER A 302 28.80 0.86 22.84
N LEU A 303 29.22 -0.42 22.86
CA LEU A 303 28.60 -1.46 22.04
C LEU A 303 27.11 -1.63 22.34
N TRP A 304 26.69 -1.45 23.60
CA TRP A 304 25.29 -1.55 24.00
C TRP A 304 24.43 -0.41 23.45
N ALA A 305 24.91 0.83 23.51
CA ALA A 305 24.20 1.97 22.90
C ALA A 305 24.00 1.75 21.39
N ARG A 306 25.08 1.37 20.69
CA ARG A 306 25.05 1.06 19.24
C ARG A 306 24.13 -0.11 18.89
N LEU A 307 24.20 -1.22 19.63
CA LEU A 307 23.38 -2.41 19.39
C LEU A 307 21.88 -2.12 19.54
N PHE A 308 21.49 -1.37 20.57
CA PHE A 308 20.09 -1.00 20.80
C PHE A 308 19.62 0.20 19.96
N GLY A 309 20.53 0.91 19.28
CA GLY A 309 20.20 2.12 18.51
C GLY A 309 19.97 3.36 19.37
N LEU A 310 20.52 3.37 20.59
CA LEU A 310 20.47 4.51 21.50
C LEU A 310 21.45 5.57 21.01
N LYS A 311 20.92 6.61 20.38
CA LYS A 311 21.68 7.77 19.87
C LYS A 311 21.44 9.00 20.74
N ASP A 312 22.50 9.75 20.95
CA ASP A 312 22.55 11.03 21.65
C ASP A 312 22.06 12.16 20.72
N ILE A 313 20.75 12.42 20.75
CA ILE A 313 20.13 13.52 19.99
C ILE A 313 20.48 14.86 20.64
N ILE A 314 20.65 14.86 21.97
CA ILE A 314 20.97 16.02 22.80
C ILE A 314 22.31 15.79 23.50
N ILE A 315 23.21 16.77 23.36
CA ILE A 315 24.49 16.81 24.06
C ILE A 315 24.27 17.47 25.43
N PRO A 316 24.74 16.87 26.54
CA PRO A 316 24.62 17.49 27.86
C PRO A 316 25.49 18.74 27.94
N GLY A 317 24.88 19.89 28.27
CA GLY A 317 25.57 21.16 28.43
C GLY A 317 26.70 21.10 29.47
N ASN A 318 27.82 21.78 29.18
CA ASN A 318 28.98 21.86 30.06
C ASN A 318 28.61 22.54 31.39
N CYS A 319 29.35 22.25 32.47
CA CYS A 319 28.99 22.69 33.82
C CYS A 319 28.95 24.22 34.03
N SER A 320 29.52 25.00 33.12
CA SER A 320 29.42 26.47 33.09
C SER A 320 28.13 27.00 32.44
N VAL A 321 27.46 26.20 31.60
CA VAL A 321 26.19 26.53 30.92
C VAL A 321 25.28 25.27 30.95
N PRO A 322 24.75 24.91 32.13
CA PRO A 322 24.10 23.62 32.36
C PRO A 322 22.68 23.49 31.76
N ASP A 323 22.09 24.60 31.31
CA ASP A 323 20.70 24.65 30.83
C ASP A 323 20.55 24.85 29.31
N ASP A 324 21.64 24.84 28.52
CA ASP A 324 21.53 24.96 27.06
C ASP A 324 21.21 23.62 26.38
N LEU A 325 20.19 23.63 25.53
CA LEU A 325 19.70 22.47 24.78
C LEU A 325 20.45 22.32 23.46
N ILE A 326 21.67 21.77 23.51
CA ILE A 326 22.51 21.55 22.34
C ILE A 326 22.07 20.25 21.63
N LEU A 327 21.48 20.39 20.44
CA LEU A 327 21.19 19.27 19.54
C LEU A 327 22.49 18.80 18.85
N ASN A 328 22.70 17.49 18.67
CA ASN A 328 23.95 16.96 18.09
C ASN A 328 23.92 16.91 16.54
N PRO A 329 24.56 17.84 15.81
CA PRO A 329 24.45 17.91 14.35
C PRO A 329 25.21 16.81 13.60
N SER A 330 25.89 15.89 14.28
CA SER A 330 26.68 14.83 13.64
C SER A 330 25.86 13.60 13.17
N HIS A 331 24.59 13.49 13.58
CA HIS A 331 23.70 12.40 13.18
C HIS A 331 22.85 12.73 11.96
N ASP A 332 22.63 11.75 11.08
CA ASP A 332 21.76 11.87 9.91
C ASP A 332 20.26 12.00 10.25
N TRP A 333 19.51 12.54 9.29
CA TRP A 333 18.05 12.72 9.38
C TRP A 333 17.23 11.51 9.89
N PRO A 334 17.55 10.22 9.60
CA PRO A 334 16.74 9.10 10.06
C PRO A 334 16.71 8.96 11.58
N VAL A 335 17.77 9.39 12.28
CA VAL A 335 17.87 9.33 13.76
C VAL A 335 16.79 10.21 14.40
N TYR A 336 16.59 11.42 13.88
CA TYR A 336 15.57 12.37 14.36
C TYR A 336 14.14 11.96 14.02
N VAL A 337 13.94 11.33 12.86
CA VAL A 337 12.60 10.92 12.38
C VAL A 337 12.10 9.65 13.06
N ASN A 338 13.01 8.78 13.54
CA ASN A 338 12.66 7.49 14.15
C ASN A 338 11.69 7.59 15.36
N PRO A 339 11.90 8.45 16.39
CA PRO A 339 10.93 8.64 17.47
C PRO A 339 9.56 9.13 16.99
N GLY A 340 9.51 9.95 15.94
CA GLY A 340 8.27 10.43 15.34
C GLY A 340 7.47 9.29 14.69
N ILE A 341 8.13 8.42 13.93
CA ILE A 341 7.50 7.25 13.31
C ILE A 341 7.00 6.26 14.36
N LEU A 342 7.76 6.03 15.44
CA LEU A 342 7.34 5.19 16.56
C LEU A 342 6.10 5.77 17.30
N LEU A 343 6.04 7.08 17.50
CA LEU A 343 4.86 7.74 18.08
C LEU A 343 3.62 7.61 17.17
N VAL A 344 3.77 7.79 15.86
CA VAL A 344 2.67 7.61 14.89
C VAL A 344 2.23 6.15 14.79
N LEU A 345 3.16 5.19 14.83
CA LEU A 345 2.85 3.76 14.93
C LEU A 345 2.03 3.46 16.20
N TYR A 346 2.46 3.98 17.36
CA TYR A 346 1.74 3.80 18.62
C TYR A 346 0.31 4.36 18.60
N ILE A 347 0.14 5.60 18.13
CA ILE A 347 -1.17 6.27 18.05
C ILE A 347 -2.09 5.56 17.06
N THR A 348 -1.59 5.13 15.89
CA THR A 348 -2.40 4.40 14.90
C THR A 348 -2.79 3.00 15.38
N VAL A 349 -1.89 2.28 16.05
CA VAL A 349 -2.18 1.00 16.74
C VAL A 349 -3.31 1.17 17.76
N ALA A 350 -3.20 2.15 18.66
CA ALA A 350 -4.23 2.43 19.66
C ALA A 350 -5.58 2.80 19.01
N ALA A 351 -5.57 3.62 17.96
CA ALA A 351 -6.77 3.99 17.20
C ALA A 351 -7.43 2.78 16.50
N VAL A 352 -6.65 1.84 15.96
CA VAL A 352 -7.17 0.62 15.33
C VAL A 352 -7.78 -0.33 16.37
N ILE A 353 -7.12 -0.55 17.52
CA ILE A 353 -7.65 -1.35 18.63
C ILE A 353 -8.99 -0.78 19.11
N LYS A 354 -9.04 0.53 19.38
CA LYS A 354 -10.23 1.28 19.82
C LYS A 354 -11.38 1.19 18.81
N SER A 355 -11.07 1.32 17.52
CA SER A 355 -12.04 1.15 16.42
C SER A 355 -12.56 -0.29 16.30
N GLY A 356 -11.74 -1.28 16.65
CA GLY A 356 -12.15 -2.69 16.74
C GLY A 356 -13.10 -2.94 17.92
N LEU A 357 -12.79 -2.39 19.09
CA LEU A 357 -13.60 -2.55 20.31
C LEU A 357 -15.00 -1.93 20.16
N HIS A 358 -15.10 -0.71 19.61
CA HIS A 358 -16.39 -0.11 19.29
C HIS A 358 -17.20 -0.95 18.29
N ALA A 359 -16.57 -1.51 17.25
CA ALA A 359 -17.26 -2.37 16.30
C ALA A 359 -17.82 -3.65 16.95
N ALA A 360 -17.10 -4.25 17.90
CA ALA A 360 -17.57 -5.39 18.68
C ALA A 360 -18.74 -5.00 19.60
N SER A 361 -18.66 -3.85 20.28
CA SER A 361 -19.74 -3.33 21.15
C SER A 361 -21.05 -3.15 20.37
N ASN A 362 -21.01 -2.44 19.24
CA ASN A 362 -22.19 -2.20 18.41
C ASN A 362 -22.73 -3.49 17.74
N GLN A 363 -21.90 -4.54 17.55
CA GLN A 363 -22.39 -5.85 17.11
C GLN A 363 -23.05 -6.65 18.25
N GLN A 364 -22.52 -6.58 19.47
CA GLN A 364 -23.12 -7.17 20.66
C GLN A 364 -24.48 -6.52 20.96
N GLU A 365 -24.54 -5.19 20.89
CA GLU A 365 -25.75 -4.38 21.07
C GLU A 365 -26.83 -4.74 20.03
N LYS A 366 -26.49 -4.80 18.73
CA LYS A 366 -27.41 -5.27 17.68
C LYS A 366 -27.83 -6.73 17.82
N ARG A 367 -26.97 -7.59 18.38
CA ARG A 367 -27.31 -8.99 18.67
C ARG A 367 -28.22 -9.11 19.90
N ASN A 368 -28.14 -8.17 20.83
CA ASN A 368 -29.02 -8.10 21.99
C ASN A 368 -30.38 -7.53 21.62
N THR A 369 -30.47 -6.45 20.83
CA THR A 369 -31.76 -5.94 20.33
C THR A 369 -32.46 -6.97 19.45
N SER A 370 -31.75 -7.64 18.53
CA SER A 370 -32.32 -8.72 17.71
C SER A 370 -32.75 -9.95 18.53
N LYS A 371 -32.10 -10.22 19.67
CA LYS A 371 -32.59 -11.22 20.64
C LYS A 371 -33.81 -10.74 21.40
N GLN A 372 -33.90 -9.45 21.70
CA GLN A 372 -35.03 -8.87 22.42
C GLN A 372 -36.28 -8.84 21.53
N GLU A 373 -36.17 -8.42 20.27
CA GLU A 373 -37.24 -8.56 19.26
C GLU A 373 -37.71 -10.02 19.13
N LEU A 374 -36.78 -10.99 19.16
CA LEU A 374 -37.10 -12.43 19.08
C LEU A 374 -37.70 -13.01 20.39
N VAL A 375 -37.58 -12.30 21.51
CA VAL A 375 -38.22 -12.64 22.79
C VAL A 375 -39.60 -11.97 22.90
N GLU A 376 -39.72 -10.72 22.44
CA GLU A 376 -41.00 -9.99 22.36
C GLU A 376 -41.95 -10.61 21.31
N LEU A 377 -41.44 -11.23 20.23
CA LEU A 377 -42.24 -12.08 19.34
C LEU A 377 -42.65 -13.44 19.95
N LYS A 378 -42.08 -13.84 21.09
CA LYS A 378 -42.36 -15.14 21.73
C LYS A 378 -43.26 -15.04 22.97
N SER A 379 -43.43 -13.86 23.56
CA SER A 379 -44.28 -13.65 24.74
C SER A 379 -45.79 -13.79 24.48
N TRP A 380 -46.23 -13.83 23.21
CA TRP A 380 -47.64 -13.87 22.82
C TRP A 380 -48.27 -15.27 22.69
N ASN A 381 -47.55 -16.34 23.04
CA ASN A 381 -48.08 -17.72 23.02
C ASN A 381 -47.73 -18.48 24.31
N GLN A 382 -48.62 -18.42 25.31
CA GLN A 382 -48.77 -19.42 26.36
C GLN A 382 -50.21 -19.95 26.34
N PRO A 383 -50.38 -21.26 26.54
CA PRO A 383 -51.25 -21.73 27.61
C PRO A 383 -50.46 -22.17 28.85
N GLU A 384 -51.14 -22.30 29.97
CA GLU A 384 -50.61 -22.80 31.24
C GLU A 384 -50.60 -24.34 31.28
N ASP A 385 -49.56 -24.94 31.87
CA ASP A 385 -49.71 -26.05 32.84
C ASP A 385 -48.43 -26.18 33.72
N ASN A 386 -48.42 -27.12 34.66
CA ASN A 386 -47.79 -26.97 35.98
C ASN A 386 -46.51 -27.82 36.27
N CYS A 387 -45.90 -27.56 37.44
CA CYS A 387 -44.91 -28.33 38.22
C CYS A 387 -43.39 -28.29 37.84
N GLU A 388 -42.57 -27.86 38.82
CA GLU A 388 -41.46 -28.56 39.52
C GLU A 388 -40.56 -29.55 38.70
N ASP A 389 -39.21 -29.61 38.79
CA ASP A 389 -38.35 -29.36 39.97
C ASP A 389 -36.82 -29.17 39.63
N GLU A 390 -36.00 -29.04 40.69
CA GLU A 390 -34.53 -28.97 40.90
C GLU A 390 -33.45 -29.23 39.80
N THR A 391 -32.61 -28.20 39.64
CA THR A 391 -31.11 -28.19 39.70
C THR A 391 -30.17 -28.68 38.57
N GLN A 392 -28.96 -28.08 38.68
CA GLN A 392 -27.62 -28.61 38.40
C GLN A 392 -26.91 -28.36 37.06
N ILE A 393 -25.58 -28.40 37.15
CA ILE A 393 -24.60 -27.76 36.24
C ILE A 393 -23.54 -28.82 35.85
N THR A 394 -22.88 -28.57 34.71
CA THR A 394 -21.50 -28.97 34.36
C THR A 394 -21.25 -30.32 33.65
N PHE A 395 -20.17 -30.31 32.85
CA PHE A 395 -19.51 -31.42 32.16
C PHE A 395 -20.29 -32.12 31.02
N VAL A 396 -19.66 -32.69 29.98
CA VAL A 396 -18.46 -32.31 29.18
C VAL A 396 -18.43 -33.23 27.94
N SER A 397 -17.68 -32.82 26.90
CA SER A 397 -17.32 -33.56 25.69
C SER A 397 -17.57 -35.08 25.61
N ARG A 398 -18.19 -35.52 24.50
CA ARG A 398 -17.84 -36.80 23.87
C ARG A 398 -17.92 -36.72 22.35
N GLU A 399 -16.97 -37.36 21.69
CA GLU A 399 -16.92 -37.53 20.23
C GLU A 399 -17.82 -38.69 19.79
N SER A 400 -18.21 -38.68 18.51
CA SER A 400 -18.60 -39.89 17.79
C SER A 400 -18.30 -39.73 16.31
N GLU A 401 -17.66 -40.72 15.72
CA GLU A 401 -17.74 -40.96 14.27
C GLU A 401 -19.10 -41.59 13.92
N GLY A 402 -19.43 -41.70 12.63
CA GLY A 402 -20.72 -42.23 12.13
C GLY A 402 -20.76 -43.75 12.01
N PRO A 403 -21.46 -44.35 11.01
CA PRO A 403 -22.28 -43.74 9.94
C PRO A 403 -23.73 -44.31 9.86
N GLY A 404 -24.57 -43.84 8.91
CA GLY A 404 -25.73 -44.64 8.45
C GLY A 404 -26.93 -43.90 7.86
N GLU A 405 -27.18 -44.16 6.57
CA GLU A 405 -28.49 -44.20 5.89
C GLU A 405 -29.37 -42.93 5.74
N THR A 406 -30.37 -43.06 4.88
CA THR A 406 -31.08 -41.98 4.18
C THR A 406 -32.59 -42.05 4.34
N VAL A 407 -33.23 -40.92 4.65
CA VAL A 407 -34.66 -40.68 4.35
C VAL A 407 -34.79 -39.30 3.70
N ALA A 408 -35.53 -39.22 2.60
CA ALA A 408 -35.84 -37.96 1.94
C ALA A 408 -37.03 -37.27 2.62
N GLY A 409 -36.96 -35.95 2.79
CA GLY A 409 -38.05 -35.14 3.31
C GLY A 409 -37.88 -33.69 2.86
N GLU A 410 -38.69 -33.26 1.91
CA GLU A 410 -38.69 -31.88 1.43
C GLU A 410 -39.30 -30.95 2.48
N HIS A 411 -38.54 -29.96 2.94
CA HIS A 411 -39.10 -28.74 3.50
C HIS A 411 -38.35 -27.52 2.98
N GLN A 412 -38.95 -26.87 1.99
CA GLN A 412 -38.53 -25.56 1.53
C GLN A 412 -38.77 -24.54 2.66
N SER A 413 -37.71 -23.86 3.11
CA SER A 413 -37.84 -22.60 3.83
C SER A 413 -37.10 -21.52 3.04
N GLY A 414 -37.86 -20.57 2.50
CA GLY A 414 -37.32 -19.51 1.66
C GLY A 414 -36.49 -18.54 2.48
N VAL A 415 -35.16 -18.64 2.41
CA VAL A 415 -34.27 -17.59 2.91
C VAL A 415 -34.43 -16.36 2.01
N PRO A 416 -34.79 -15.17 2.54
CA PRO A 416 -34.98 -13.99 1.71
C PRO A 416 -33.66 -13.61 1.04
N GLU A 417 -33.61 -13.66 -0.29
CA GLU A 417 -32.38 -13.42 -1.04
C GLU A 417 -31.96 -11.94 -0.88
N ALA A 418 -30.95 -11.71 -0.05
CA ALA A 418 -30.43 -10.38 0.26
C ALA A 418 -29.76 -9.75 -0.97
N ARG A 419 -30.59 -9.09 -1.79
CA ARG A 419 -30.31 -8.39 -3.05
C ARG A 419 -28.89 -7.80 -3.06
N LYS A 420 -27.95 -8.53 -3.66
CA LYS A 420 -26.55 -8.10 -3.83
C LYS A 420 -26.53 -6.92 -4.80
N GLY A 421 -26.66 -5.71 -4.25
CA GLY A 421 -26.59 -4.48 -5.02
C GLY A 421 -25.30 -4.45 -5.84
N GLN A 422 -25.43 -4.27 -7.16
CA GLN A 422 -24.32 -4.26 -8.10
C GLN A 422 -23.31 -3.18 -7.68
N LEU A 423 -22.18 -3.61 -7.13
CA LEU A 423 -21.07 -2.72 -6.86
C LEU A 423 -20.29 -2.59 -8.17
N ASN A 424 -20.41 -1.44 -8.85
CA ASN A 424 -19.61 -1.13 -10.02
C ASN A 424 -18.12 -1.40 -9.71
N GLU A 425 -17.51 -2.39 -10.38
CA GLU A 425 -16.13 -2.80 -10.09
C GLU A 425 -15.19 -1.61 -10.33
N SER A 426 -14.62 -1.06 -9.25
CA SER A 426 -13.77 0.12 -9.35
C SER A 426 -12.54 -0.18 -10.21
N PRO A 427 -12.01 0.80 -10.98
CA PRO A 427 -10.86 0.56 -11.86
C PRO A 427 -9.62 0.08 -11.10
N PHE A 428 -9.48 0.44 -9.83
CA PHE A 428 -8.44 -0.08 -8.93
C PHE A 428 -8.58 -1.58 -8.63
N PHE A 429 -9.80 -2.11 -8.53
CA PHE A 429 -10.04 -3.55 -8.40
C PHE A 429 -9.69 -4.29 -9.69
N LEU A 430 -10.08 -3.74 -10.85
CA LEU A 430 -9.73 -4.29 -12.16
C LEU A 430 -8.21 -4.30 -12.39
N LEU A 431 -7.53 -3.19 -12.08
CA LEU A 431 -6.07 -3.09 -12.12
C LEU A 431 -5.40 -4.08 -11.16
N GLY A 432 -5.89 -4.19 -9.92
CA GLY A 432 -5.42 -5.18 -8.95
C GLY A 432 -5.60 -6.63 -9.42
N ARG A 433 -6.68 -6.92 -10.16
CA ARG A 433 -6.94 -8.21 -10.81
C ARG A 433 -5.92 -8.53 -11.90
N VAL A 434 -5.52 -7.53 -12.70
CA VAL A 434 -4.48 -7.67 -13.74
C VAL A 434 -3.08 -7.82 -13.11
N VAL A 435 -2.75 -7.00 -12.11
CA VAL A 435 -1.49 -7.09 -11.37
C VAL A 435 -1.33 -8.48 -10.71
N MET A 436 -2.38 -9.00 -10.06
CA MET A 436 -2.41 -10.35 -9.48
C MET A 436 -2.42 -11.50 -10.51
N GLN A 437 -2.61 -11.23 -11.81
CA GLN A 437 -2.47 -12.22 -12.88
C GLN A 437 -1.07 -12.23 -13.49
N GLN A 438 -0.44 -11.05 -13.61
CA GLN A 438 0.89 -10.86 -14.19
C GLN A 438 2.00 -10.68 -13.14
N SER A 439 1.73 -10.93 -11.85
CA SER A 439 2.70 -10.76 -10.75
C SER A 439 3.99 -11.54 -10.96
N TYR A 440 3.96 -12.67 -11.68
CA TYR A 440 5.16 -13.40 -12.09
C TYR A 440 6.09 -12.61 -13.03
N VAL A 441 5.56 -11.79 -13.93
CA VAL A 441 6.37 -10.89 -14.79
C VAL A 441 6.99 -9.78 -13.96
N CYS A 442 6.20 -9.19 -13.06
CA CYS A 442 6.67 -8.14 -12.14
C CYS A 442 7.81 -8.66 -11.23
N ALA A 443 7.66 -9.85 -10.65
CA ALA A 443 8.68 -10.48 -9.83
C ALA A 443 9.95 -10.87 -10.62
N LEU A 444 9.81 -11.34 -11.88
CA LEU A 444 10.96 -11.62 -12.74
C LEU A 444 11.76 -10.36 -13.07
N ILE A 445 11.08 -9.26 -13.39
CA ILE A 445 11.72 -7.96 -13.62
C ILE A 445 12.35 -7.44 -12.32
N ALA A 446 11.67 -7.56 -11.18
CA ALA A 446 12.20 -7.13 -9.88
C ALA A 446 13.48 -7.91 -9.46
N MET A 447 13.57 -9.22 -9.73
CA MET A 447 14.81 -9.99 -9.51
C MET A 447 15.97 -9.46 -10.36
N MET A 448 15.71 -9.18 -11.65
CA MET A 448 16.72 -8.60 -12.55
C MET A 448 17.14 -7.20 -12.06
N VAL A 449 16.19 -6.30 -11.80
CA VAL A 449 16.49 -4.93 -11.35
C VAL A 449 17.23 -4.92 -10.01
N TRP A 450 16.84 -5.75 -9.03
CA TRP A 450 17.57 -5.90 -7.76
C TRP A 450 19.05 -6.19 -8.02
N SER A 451 19.35 -7.22 -8.82
CA SER A 451 20.74 -7.61 -9.13
C SER A 451 21.57 -6.53 -9.83
N ILE A 452 20.94 -5.68 -10.63
CA ILE A 452 21.63 -4.57 -11.32
C ILE A 452 21.83 -3.39 -10.36
N THR A 453 20.85 -3.09 -9.50
CA THR A 453 20.93 -1.98 -8.51
C THR A 453 21.88 -2.28 -7.34
N TYR A 454 22.03 -3.55 -6.97
CA TYR A 454 22.90 -4.01 -5.89
C TYR A 454 23.77 -5.15 -6.43
N HIS A 455 24.80 -4.81 -7.21
CA HIS A 455 25.74 -5.77 -7.78
C HIS A 455 26.45 -6.54 -6.65
N SER A 456 26.26 -7.87 -6.62
CA SER A 456 26.98 -8.77 -5.74
C SER A 456 26.90 -10.24 -6.16
N TRP A 457 27.70 -11.10 -5.52
CA TRP A 457 27.60 -12.55 -5.69
C TRP A 457 26.25 -13.15 -5.24
N LEU A 458 25.62 -12.58 -4.22
CA LEU A 458 24.32 -13.05 -3.74
C LEU A 458 23.19 -12.65 -4.70
N THR A 459 23.23 -11.43 -5.23
CA THR A 459 22.20 -10.95 -6.17
C THR A 459 22.41 -11.50 -7.59
N PHE A 460 23.63 -11.93 -7.95
CA PHE A 460 23.89 -12.69 -9.17
C PHE A 460 23.04 -13.97 -9.28
N VAL A 461 22.78 -14.64 -8.15
CA VAL A 461 21.91 -15.82 -8.10
C VAL A 461 20.48 -15.46 -8.51
N LEU A 462 19.96 -14.29 -8.09
CA LEU A 462 18.64 -13.79 -8.52
C LEU A 462 18.61 -13.48 -10.02
N LEU A 463 19.68 -12.88 -10.57
CA LEU A 463 19.80 -12.61 -12.01
C LEU A 463 19.73 -13.91 -12.81
N LEU A 464 20.62 -14.86 -12.50
CA LEU A 464 20.72 -16.13 -13.19
C LEU A 464 19.41 -16.93 -13.09
N TRP A 465 18.77 -16.95 -11.91
CA TRP A 465 17.49 -17.64 -11.71
C TRP A 465 16.34 -17.00 -12.49
N ALA A 466 16.24 -15.67 -12.52
CA ALA A 466 15.25 -14.96 -13.33
C ALA A 466 15.45 -15.25 -14.84
N CYS A 467 16.71 -15.20 -15.30
CA CYS A 467 17.09 -15.52 -16.67
C CYS A 467 16.74 -16.97 -17.06
N LEU A 468 17.01 -17.95 -16.19
CA LEU A 468 16.59 -19.35 -16.41
C LEU A 468 15.06 -19.48 -16.49
N ILE A 469 14.30 -18.84 -15.60
CA ILE A 469 12.83 -18.90 -15.62
C ILE A 469 12.26 -18.29 -16.92
N TRP A 470 12.87 -17.21 -17.43
CA TRP A 470 12.48 -16.62 -18.72
C TRP A 470 12.70 -17.56 -19.91
N MET A 471 13.78 -18.36 -19.91
CA MET A 471 14.07 -19.33 -20.97
C MET A 471 13.13 -20.54 -21.01
N LEU A 472 12.40 -20.83 -19.92
CA LEU A 472 11.52 -21.99 -19.83
C LEU A 472 10.21 -21.78 -20.61
N ARG A 473 9.87 -22.73 -21.49
CA ARG A 473 8.60 -22.76 -22.26
C ARG A 473 7.36 -22.58 -21.37
N SER A 474 7.41 -23.10 -20.14
CA SER A 474 6.33 -23.05 -19.14
C SER A 474 6.57 -22.00 -18.03
N ARG A 475 7.29 -20.91 -18.32
CA ARG A 475 7.77 -19.88 -17.35
C ARG A 475 6.83 -19.51 -16.20
N ARG A 476 5.50 -19.36 -16.43
CA ARG A 476 4.53 -19.07 -15.35
C ARG A 476 4.45 -20.20 -14.33
N HIS A 477 4.42 -21.45 -14.79
CA HIS A 477 4.41 -22.62 -13.91
C HIS A 477 5.73 -22.75 -13.15
N ALA A 478 6.87 -22.57 -13.83
CA ALA A 478 8.19 -22.54 -13.19
C ALA A 478 8.28 -21.43 -12.12
N ALA A 479 7.86 -20.20 -12.43
CA ALA A 479 7.80 -19.10 -11.47
C ALA A 479 6.90 -19.42 -10.27
N THR A 480 5.72 -20.03 -10.47
CA THR A 480 4.86 -20.47 -9.35
C THR A 480 5.51 -21.56 -8.50
N LEU A 481 6.27 -22.48 -9.09
CA LEU A 481 6.97 -23.55 -8.38
C LEU A 481 8.18 -23.04 -7.58
N CYS A 482 8.96 -22.13 -8.17
CA CYS A 482 10.11 -21.49 -7.49
C CYS A 482 9.70 -20.41 -6.48
N SER A 483 8.46 -19.90 -6.54
CA SER A 483 8.00 -18.75 -5.74
C SER A 483 8.31 -18.79 -4.23
N PRO A 484 8.10 -19.89 -3.47
CA PRO A 484 8.44 -19.90 -2.04
C PRO A 484 9.96 -19.81 -1.79
N PHE A 485 10.78 -20.42 -2.66
CA PHE A 485 12.24 -20.40 -2.54
C PHE A 485 12.81 -19.04 -2.92
N ILE A 486 12.26 -18.38 -3.96
CA ILE A 486 12.61 -17.00 -4.35
C ILE A 486 12.28 -16.04 -3.20
N LEU A 487 11.10 -16.18 -2.58
CA LEU A 487 10.74 -15.37 -1.42
C LEU A 487 11.68 -15.63 -0.24
N LEU A 488 11.92 -16.90 0.12
CA LEU A 488 12.81 -17.26 1.22
C LEU A 488 14.23 -16.71 1.03
N TYR A 489 14.76 -16.77 -0.21
CA TYR A 489 16.06 -16.20 -0.54
C TYR A 489 16.05 -14.67 -0.42
N GLY A 490 15.06 -13.98 -0.99
CA GLY A 490 14.93 -12.53 -0.88
C GLY A 490 14.78 -12.04 0.57
N LEU A 491 14.07 -12.79 1.41
CA LEU A 491 13.98 -12.51 2.86
C LEU A 491 15.31 -12.74 3.58
N ALA A 492 16.03 -13.82 3.24
CA ALA A 492 17.37 -14.05 3.77
C ALA A 492 18.35 -12.91 3.42
N LEU A 493 18.31 -12.41 2.17
CA LEU A 493 19.09 -11.22 1.77
C LEU A 493 18.70 -9.97 2.56
N CYS A 494 17.39 -9.73 2.75
CA CYS A 494 16.92 -8.59 3.55
C CYS A 494 17.39 -8.67 5.01
N CYS A 495 17.31 -9.84 5.64
CA CYS A 495 17.79 -10.05 7.01
C CYS A 495 19.32 -9.93 7.11
N LEU A 496 20.07 -10.43 6.13
CA LEU A 496 21.53 -10.35 6.10
C LEU A 496 21.99 -8.89 5.90
N GLN A 497 21.36 -8.15 4.98
CA GLN A 497 21.59 -6.71 4.81
C GLN A 497 21.18 -5.90 6.06
N TYR A 498 20.11 -6.30 6.76
CA TYR A 498 19.71 -5.67 8.02
C TYR A 498 20.81 -5.79 9.08
N VAL A 499 21.46 -6.96 9.21
CA VAL A 499 22.57 -7.15 10.16
C VAL A 499 23.77 -6.27 9.81
N TRP A 500 24.15 -6.18 8.53
CA TRP A 500 25.22 -5.30 8.05
C TRP A 500 24.84 -3.80 8.02
N ALA A 501 23.57 -3.45 8.25
CA ALA A 501 23.10 -2.08 8.40
C ALA A 501 23.24 -1.54 9.84
N MET A 502 23.45 -2.40 10.84
CA MET A 502 23.65 -1.99 12.24
C MET A 502 25.07 -1.46 12.49
N GLU A 503 25.21 -0.54 13.45
CA GLU A 503 26.47 0.19 13.74
C GLU A 503 27.48 -0.63 14.58
N LEU A 504 27.81 -1.85 14.12
CA LEU A 504 28.73 -2.78 14.80
C LEU A 504 30.12 -2.82 14.12
N GLU A 505 30.61 -1.65 13.71
CA GLU A 505 31.85 -1.41 12.96
C GLU A 505 33.11 -2.19 13.41
N PRO A 506 33.43 -2.33 14.71
CA PRO A 506 34.62 -3.08 15.14
C PRO A 506 34.39 -4.59 15.31
N ILE A 507 33.19 -5.11 15.03
CA ILE A 507 32.80 -6.52 15.28
C ILE A 507 32.53 -7.28 13.99
N LEU A 508 31.95 -6.65 12.96
CA LEU A 508 31.68 -7.33 11.70
C LEU A 508 32.99 -7.55 10.92
N PRO A 509 33.31 -8.78 10.48
CA PRO A 509 34.45 -9.01 9.62
C PRO A 509 34.28 -8.29 8.28
N THR A 510 35.38 -7.82 7.70
CA THR A 510 35.41 -7.18 6.37
C THR A 510 35.93 -8.12 5.27
N LYS A 511 36.57 -9.22 5.64
CA LYS A 511 37.08 -10.29 4.76
C LYS A 511 36.72 -11.67 5.32
N VAL A 512 36.52 -12.64 4.44
CA VAL A 512 36.37 -14.07 4.80
C VAL A 512 37.31 -14.88 3.92
N GLY A 513 38.38 -15.40 4.50
CA GLY A 513 39.49 -15.98 3.74
C GLY A 513 40.15 -14.92 2.85
N THR A 514 40.23 -15.18 1.55
CA THR A 514 40.80 -14.26 0.56
C THR A 514 39.83 -13.17 0.10
N MET A 515 38.52 -13.45 0.07
CA MET A 515 37.53 -12.55 -0.54
C MET A 515 37.00 -11.48 0.41
N SER A 516 36.71 -10.30 -0.15
CA SER A 516 36.12 -9.18 0.58
C SER A 516 34.59 -9.37 0.72
N LEU A 517 34.03 -9.11 1.90
CA LEU A 517 32.58 -9.22 2.12
C LEU A 517 31.78 -8.17 1.32
N ARG A 518 32.48 -7.13 0.83
CA ARG A 518 31.96 -6.15 -0.13
C ARG A 518 31.51 -6.82 -1.45
N GLN A 519 32.30 -7.73 -2.03
CA GLN A 519 31.90 -8.46 -3.25
C GLN A 519 30.66 -9.36 -3.03
N LEU A 520 30.44 -9.82 -1.79
CA LEU A 520 29.25 -10.58 -1.42
C LEU A 520 27.99 -9.69 -1.31
N GLY A 521 28.15 -8.35 -1.35
CA GLY A 521 27.08 -7.36 -1.24
C GLY A 521 26.78 -6.95 0.20
N LEU A 522 27.71 -7.24 1.11
CA LEU A 522 27.59 -6.98 2.55
C LEU A 522 28.43 -5.75 2.91
N ASP A 523 28.05 -4.63 2.30
CA ASP A 523 28.59 -3.29 2.53
C ASP A 523 27.58 -2.40 3.27
N ARG A 524 28.10 -1.46 4.07
CA ARG A 524 27.33 -0.44 4.78
C ARG A 524 27.03 0.71 3.81
N ALA A 525 25.76 0.87 3.43
CA ALA A 525 25.32 2.01 2.65
C ALA A 525 25.22 3.28 3.51
N GLU A 526 25.45 4.44 2.89
CA GLU A 526 25.33 5.78 3.48
C GLU A 526 23.95 6.01 4.14
N TYR A 527 22.87 5.63 3.45
CA TYR A 527 21.51 5.61 4.00
C TYR A 527 20.94 4.19 4.03
N PRO A 528 21.15 3.42 5.12
CA PRO A 528 20.68 2.03 5.20
C PRO A 528 19.16 1.89 5.08
N CYS A 529 18.40 2.88 5.57
CA CYS A 529 16.94 2.91 5.49
C CYS A 529 16.41 2.94 4.04
N LEU A 530 17.09 3.67 3.14
CA LEU A 530 16.72 3.74 1.72
C LEU A 530 17.06 2.43 0.99
N ARG A 531 18.23 1.83 1.28
CA ARG A 531 18.65 0.54 0.72
C ARG A 531 17.72 -0.59 1.14
N LEU A 532 17.39 -0.71 2.43
CA LEU A 532 16.42 -1.69 2.91
C LEU A 532 15.02 -1.40 2.36
N GLY A 533 14.60 -0.13 2.28
CA GLY A 533 13.32 0.26 1.69
C GLY A 533 13.16 -0.22 0.24
N ALA A 534 14.18 -0.02 -0.59
CA ALA A 534 14.21 -0.51 -1.98
C ALA A 534 14.16 -2.05 -2.06
N MET A 535 14.93 -2.75 -1.22
CA MET A 535 14.89 -4.22 -1.15
C MET A 535 13.52 -4.75 -0.71
N LEU A 536 12.85 -4.09 0.25
CA LEU A 536 11.48 -4.45 0.67
C LEU A 536 10.43 -4.16 -0.42
N LEU A 537 10.63 -3.14 -1.25
CA LEU A 537 9.78 -2.91 -2.43
C LEU A 537 9.96 -4.00 -3.49
N PHE A 538 11.16 -4.56 -3.64
CA PHE A 538 11.38 -5.73 -4.50
C PHE A 538 10.75 -7.01 -3.90
N THR A 539 10.93 -7.30 -2.60
CA THR A 539 10.30 -8.49 -1.98
C THR A 539 8.77 -8.43 -1.94
N LEU A 540 8.16 -7.24 -2.00
CA LEU A 540 6.72 -7.08 -2.20
C LEU A 540 6.22 -7.79 -3.47
N THR A 541 7.01 -7.76 -4.55
CA THR A 541 6.67 -8.50 -5.78
C THR A 541 6.74 -10.03 -5.57
N PHE A 542 7.62 -10.51 -4.69
CA PHE A 542 7.76 -11.92 -4.36
C PHE A 542 6.62 -12.40 -3.44
N TRP A 543 6.21 -11.58 -2.46
CA TRP A 543 4.99 -11.82 -1.67
C TRP A 543 3.74 -11.88 -2.56
N LEU A 544 3.60 -11.00 -3.56
CA LEU A 544 2.52 -11.07 -4.55
C LEU A 544 2.57 -12.35 -5.40
N LEU A 545 3.75 -12.77 -5.85
CA LEU A 545 3.94 -14.01 -6.63
C LEU A 545 3.59 -15.26 -5.80
N VAL A 546 4.02 -15.34 -4.54
CA VAL A 546 3.62 -16.44 -3.62
C VAL A 546 2.12 -16.42 -3.38
N ARG A 547 1.52 -15.23 -3.20
CA ARG A 547 0.06 -15.12 -3.04
C ARG A 547 -0.72 -15.52 -4.29
N GLN A 548 -0.15 -15.31 -5.47
CA GLN A 548 -0.69 -15.83 -6.72
C GLN A 548 -0.57 -17.36 -6.79
N SER A 549 0.62 -17.94 -6.51
CA SER A 549 0.85 -19.39 -6.63
C SER A 549 -0.01 -20.18 -5.63
N VAL A 550 -0.08 -19.75 -4.37
CA VAL A 550 -0.94 -20.36 -3.33
C VAL A 550 -2.42 -20.28 -3.71
N LYS A 551 -2.90 -19.11 -4.17
CA LYS A 551 -4.29 -18.93 -4.62
C LYS A 551 -4.64 -19.78 -5.85
N GLU A 552 -3.70 -19.95 -6.79
CA GLU A 552 -3.89 -20.83 -7.94
C GLU A 552 -3.90 -22.31 -7.53
N ASN A 553 -3.07 -22.72 -6.58
CA ASN A 553 -3.04 -24.09 -6.03
C ASN A 553 -4.34 -24.43 -5.27
N PHE A 554 -4.80 -23.58 -4.35
CA PHE A 554 -6.10 -23.79 -3.67
C PHE A 554 -7.26 -23.91 -4.66
N ARG A 555 -7.29 -23.09 -5.72
CA ARG A 555 -8.33 -23.18 -6.75
C ARG A 555 -8.22 -24.46 -7.59
N ARG A 556 -7.02 -24.99 -7.82
CA ARG A 556 -6.84 -26.31 -8.48
C ARG A 556 -7.39 -27.43 -7.60
N MET A 557 -7.05 -27.46 -6.32
CA MET A 557 -7.54 -28.46 -5.37
C MET A 557 -9.07 -28.41 -5.23
N SER A 558 -9.64 -27.20 -5.09
CA SER A 558 -11.10 -27.00 -5.02
C SER A 558 -11.84 -27.45 -6.28
N LYS A 559 -11.29 -27.21 -7.48
CA LYS A 559 -11.88 -27.73 -8.74
C LYS A 559 -11.77 -29.25 -8.86
N MET A 560 -10.66 -29.83 -8.39
CA MET A 560 -10.48 -31.29 -8.36
C MET A 560 -11.48 -31.98 -7.43
N SER A 561 -11.93 -31.33 -6.35
CA SER A 561 -12.96 -31.84 -5.45
C SER A 561 -14.41 -31.54 -5.89
N THR A 562 -14.63 -30.74 -6.94
CA THR A 562 -15.99 -30.35 -7.40
C THR A 562 -16.14 -30.34 -8.94
N PRO A 563 -15.87 -31.45 -9.66
CA PRO A 563 -15.85 -31.47 -11.13
C PRO A 563 -17.22 -31.37 -11.82
N LEU A 564 -18.34 -31.30 -11.08
CA LEU A 564 -19.70 -31.56 -11.61
C LEU A 564 -20.71 -30.39 -11.48
N GLN A 565 -20.29 -29.19 -11.08
CA GLN A 565 -21.23 -28.08 -10.81
C GLN A 565 -20.69 -26.68 -11.16
N GLU A 566 -20.23 -26.48 -12.40
CA GLU A 566 -19.73 -25.16 -12.89
C GLU A 566 -20.22 -24.80 -14.31
N VAL A 567 -21.38 -25.34 -14.73
CA VAL A 567 -22.00 -25.04 -16.04
C VAL A 567 -22.93 -23.81 -15.97
N THR A 568 -23.69 -23.66 -14.88
CA THR A 568 -24.73 -22.64 -14.76
C THR A 568 -24.32 -21.49 -13.84
N THR A 569 -23.70 -20.44 -14.42
CA THR A 569 -23.83 -18.99 -14.10
C THR A 569 -22.65 -18.24 -14.71
N LYS A 570 -22.77 -17.73 -15.95
CA LYS A 570 -21.73 -16.86 -16.52
C LYS A 570 -22.19 -15.78 -17.50
N GLU A 571 -23.48 -15.48 -17.54
CA GLU A 571 -24.06 -14.44 -18.39
C GLU A 571 -24.81 -13.41 -17.56
N LEU A 572 -24.08 -12.48 -16.94
CA LEU A 572 -24.60 -11.16 -16.56
C LEU A 572 -23.42 -10.19 -16.34
N GLY A 573 -23.02 -9.48 -17.40
CA GLY A 573 -21.85 -8.59 -17.36
C GLY A 573 -21.22 -8.18 -18.70
N ALA A 574 -21.83 -8.52 -19.84
CA ALA A 574 -21.21 -8.39 -21.16
C ALA A 574 -20.90 -6.94 -21.61
N GLY A 575 -21.64 -5.94 -21.13
CA GLY A 575 -21.59 -4.56 -21.64
C GLY A 575 -20.22 -3.88 -21.56
N SER A 576 -19.56 -3.89 -20.39
CA SER A 576 -18.24 -3.27 -20.24
C SER A 576 -17.08 -4.22 -20.57
N GLU A 577 -17.28 -5.53 -20.41
CA GLU A 577 -16.25 -6.52 -20.71
C GLU A 577 -16.03 -6.69 -22.23
N SER A 578 -17.08 -6.53 -23.04
CA SER A 578 -17.00 -6.60 -24.51
C SER A 578 -16.10 -5.50 -25.09
N VAL A 579 -16.31 -4.24 -24.72
CA VAL A 579 -15.48 -3.11 -25.20
C VAL A 579 -14.01 -3.30 -24.80
N LEU A 580 -13.74 -3.76 -23.58
CA LEU A 580 -12.37 -4.04 -23.13
C LEU A 580 -11.75 -5.23 -23.87
N LYS A 581 -12.52 -6.29 -24.18
CA LYS A 581 -12.09 -7.43 -25.00
C LYS A 581 -11.78 -7.00 -26.45
N VAL A 582 -12.63 -6.19 -27.06
CA VAL A 582 -12.44 -5.65 -28.43
C VAL A 582 -11.22 -4.74 -28.49
N LEU A 583 -11.08 -3.80 -27.55
CA LEU A 583 -9.90 -2.93 -27.45
C LEU A 583 -8.62 -3.73 -27.21
N GLY A 584 -8.66 -4.71 -26.29
CA GLY A 584 -7.55 -5.62 -26.03
C GLY A 584 -7.15 -6.46 -27.25
N GLY A 585 -8.12 -6.95 -28.01
CA GLY A 585 -7.90 -7.66 -29.27
C GLY A 585 -7.26 -6.77 -30.34
N MET A 586 -7.76 -5.54 -30.51
CA MET A 586 -7.19 -4.56 -31.46
C MET A 586 -5.76 -4.16 -31.08
N VAL A 587 -5.49 -3.91 -29.79
CA VAL A 587 -4.14 -3.60 -29.28
C VAL A 587 -3.19 -4.79 -29.45
N MET A 588 -3.64 -6.00 -29.13
CA MET A 588 -2.85 -7.23 -29.32
C MET A 588 -2.54 -7.49 -30.81
N SER A 589 -3.50 -7.24 -31.71
CA SER A 589 -3.32 -7.34 -33.15
C SER A 589 -2.32 -6.29 -33.68
N CYS A 590 -2.42 -5.05 -33.20
CA CYS A 590 -1.48 -3.98 -33.53
C CYS A 590 -0.05 -4.33 -33.12
N TYR A 591 0.16 -4.74 -31.85
CA TYR A 591 1.49 -5.17 -31.40
C TYR A 591 1.97 -6.42 -32.16
N ALA A 592 1.11 -7.42 -32.40
CA ALA A 592 1.48 -8.60 -33.19
C ALA A 592 2.00 -8.26 -34.60
N LYS A 593 1.52 -7.17 -35.21
CA LYS A 593 1.97 -6.69 -36.52
C LYS A 593 3.27 -5.87 -36.45
N TYR A 594 3.42 -4.99 -35.46
CA TYR A 594 4.50 -3.99 -35.43
C TYR A 594 5.65 -4.26 -34.46
N TRP A 595 5.52 -5.19 -33.49
CA TRP A 595 6.54 -5.43 -32.46
C TRP A 595 7.88 -5.92 -33.02
N ILE A 596 7.89 -6.59 -34.18
CA ILE A 596 9.14 -7.02 -34.83
C ILE A 596 10.04 -5.82 -35.22
N TYR A 597 9.45 -4.69 -35.61
CA TYR A 597 10.20 -3.46 -35.89
C TYR A 597 10.73 -2.81 -34.61
N VAL A 598 10.00 -2.92 -33.49
CA VAL A 598 10.49 -2.49 -32.17
C VAL A 598 11.72 -3.31 -31.77
N CYS A 599 11.69 -4.64 -31.94
CA CYS A 599 12.86 -5.49 -31.73
C CYS A 599 14.03 -5.14 -32.67
N GLY A 600 13.77 -4.82 -33.94
CA GLY A 600 14.80 -4.37 -34.88
C GLY A 600 15.44 -3.02 -34.48
N GLY A 601 14.63 -2.06 -34.01
CA GLY A 601 15.13 -0.79 -33.45
C GLY A 601 15.96 -0.99 -32.18
N MET A 602 15.56 -1.94 -31.32
CA MET A 602 16.35 -2.30 -30.13
C MET A 602 17.69 -2.96 -30.47
N PHE A 603 17.78 -3.79 -31.52
CA PHE A 603 19.06 -4.31 -32.02
C PHE A 603 20.04 -3.17 -32.36
N ILE A 604 19.58 -2.20 -33.17
CA ILE A 604 20.37 -1.02 -33.56
C ILE A 604 20.79 -0.22 -32.31
N MET A 605 19.87 0.03 -31.37
CA MET A 605 20.19 0.74 -30.12
C MET A 605 21.27 0.01 -29.30
N VAL A 606 21.14 -1.29 -29.07
CA VAL A 606 22.11 -2.08 -28.26
C VAL A 606 23.50 -2.08 -28.90
N SER A 607 23.57 -2.14 -30.24
CA SER A 607 24.83 -2.19 -30.96
C SER A 607 25.56 -0.84 -31.08
N PHE A 608 24.83 0.27 -31.22
CA PHE A 608 25.42 1.60 -31.38
C PHE A 608 25.51 2.44 -30.09
N ALA A 609 24.89 2.02 -28.98
CA ALA A 609 24.99 2.75 -27.72
C ALA A 609 26.39 2.65 -27.08
N GLY A 610 27.11 3.77 -26.99
CA GLY A 610 28.42 3.88 -26.33
C GLY A 610 29.58 3.31 -27.15
N LYS A 611 30.68 2.88 -26.48
CA LYS A 611 31.87 2.32 -27.14
C LYS A 611 31.51 1.14 -28.07
N LEU A 612 32.09 1.10 -29.28
CA LEU A 612 32.02 -0.06 -30.17
C LEU A 612 32.88 -1.20 -29.61
N VAL A 613 32.33 -2.42 -29.60
CA VAL A 613 32.81 -3.55 -28.80
C VAL A 613 32.44 -4.87 -29.48
N ALA A 614 33.26 -5.92 -29.36
CA ALA A 614 33.05 -7.19 -30.08
C ALA A 614 31.65 -7.80 -29.94
N TYR A 615 31.06 -7.82 -28.74
CA TYR A 615 29.70 -8.36 -28.57
C TYR A 615 28.61 -7.54 -29.31
N LYS A 616 28.84 -6.22 -29.51
CA LYS A 616 27.95 -5.34 -30.26
C LYS A 616 28.03 -5.57 -31.77
N ILE A 617 29.21 -5.94 -32.25
CA ILE A 617 29.44 -6.37 -33.64
C ILE A 617 28.70 -7.70 -33.89
N ILE A 618 28.71 -8.65 -32.95
CA ILE A 618 27.96 -9.91 -33.06
C ILE A 618 26.44 -9.67 -33.10
N TYR A 619 25.90 -8.73 -32.30
CA TYR A 619 24.48 -8.34 -32.43
C TYR A 619 24.15 -7.77 -33.81
N MET A 620 25.00 -6.91 -34.39
CA MET A 620 24.80 -6.41 -35.77
C MET A 620 24.88 -7.54 -36.80
N LEU A 621 25.86 -8.45 -36.66
CA LEU A 621 26.02 -9.59 -37.56
C LEU A 621 24.78 -10.50 -37.54
N LEU A 622 24.23 -10.79 -36.37
CA LEU A 622 22.99 -11.57 -36.21
C LEU A 622 21.78 -10.83 -36.83
N PHE A 623 21.67 -9.53 -36.62
CA PHE A 623 20.59 -8.71 -37.20
C PHE A 623 20.66 -8.65 -38.73
N LEU A 624 21.84 -8.36 -39.29
CA LEU A 624 22.08 -8.32 -40.73
C LEU A 624 21.88 -9.70 -41.37
N LEU A 625 22.34 -10.78 -40.75
CA LEU A 625 22.08 -12.15 -41.20
C LEU A 625 20.58 -12.45 -41.28
N CYS A 626 19.79 -11.98 -40.31
CA CYS A 626 18.33 -12.14 -40.30
C CYS A 626 17.66 -11.35 -41.45
N LEU A 627 18.12 -10.13 -41.74
CA LEU A 627 17.63 -9.33 -42.87
C LEU A 627 18.03 -9.93 -44.23
N CYS A 628 19.27 -10.41 -44.37
CA CYS A 628 19.73 -11.08 -45.59
C CYS A 628 18.95 -12.37 -45.85
N LEU A 629 18.67 -13.18 -44.82
CA LEU A 629 17.84 -14.38 -44.94
C LEU A 629 16.38 -14.04 -45.34
N TYR A 630 15.81 -12.96 -44.79
CA TYR A 630 14.50 -12.45 -45.18
C TYR A 630 14.46 -12.05 -46.66
N GLN A 631 15.46 -11.32 -47.14
CA GLN A 631 15.55 -10.82 -48.51
C GLN A 631 15.86 -11.92 -49.54
N VAL A 632 16.75 -12.86 -49.21
CA VAL A 632 17.19 -13.92 -50.14
C VAL A 632 16.18 -15.06 -50.24
N TYR A 633 15.61 -15.52 -49.12
CA TYR A 633 14.71 -16.68 -49.13
C TYR A 633 13.70 -16.68 -47.96
N TYR A 634 12.58 -15.96 -48.17
CA TYR A 634 11.51 -15.73 -47.20
C TYR A 634 10.97 -17.00 -46.50
N SER A 635 10.88 -18.13 -47.20
CA SER A 635 10.33 -19.38 -46.63
C SER A 635 11.26 -20.00 -45.57
N LEU A 636 12.57 -20.01 -45.79
CA LEU A 636 13.55 -20.45 -44.79
C LEU A 636 13.61 -19.45 -43.63
N TRP A 637 13.51 -18.14 -43.91
CA TRP A 637 13.41 -17.11 -42.87
C TRP A 637 12.21 -17.37 -41.94
N ARG A 638 11.02 -17.67 -42.47
CA ARG A 638 9.84 -18.08 -41.66
C ARG A 638 10.17 -19.23 -40.70
N HIS A 639 10.84 -20.27 -41.18
CA HIS A 639 11.19 -21.45 -40.37
C HIS A 639 12.29 -21.16 -39.34
N LEU A 640 13.33 -20.42 -39.72
CA LEU A 640 14.47 -20.08 -38.86
C LEU A 640 14.17 -18.97 -37.86
N LEU A 641 13.18 -18.09 -38.10
CA LEU A 641 12.88 -16.93 -37.26
C LEU A 641 12.70 -17.29 -35.77
N LYS A 642 12.07 -18.45 -35.49
CA LYS A 642 11.90 -18.95 -34.12
C LYS A 642 13.22 -19.37 -33.46
N LEU A 643 14.10 -20.03 -34.22
CA LEU A 643 15.44 -20.43 -33.78
C LEU A 643 16.33 -19.20 -33.57
N PHE A 644 16.24 -18.22 -34.47
CA PHE A 644 16.91 -16.92 -34.37
C PHE A 644 16.55 -16.20 -33.06
N TRP A 645 15.27 -16.04 -32.71
CA TRP A 645 14.90 -15.41 -31.43
C TRP A 645 15.44 -16.17 -30.21
N TRP A 646 15.47 -17.51 -30.25
CA TRP A 646 16.02 -18.31 -29.15
C TRP A 646 17.55 -18.17 -29.05
N LEU A 647 18.26 -18.18 -30.18
CA LEU A 647 19.70 -17.93 -30.27
C LEU A 647 20.06 -16.54 -29.74
N VAL A 648 19.31 -15.51 -30.14
CA VAL A 648 19.51 -14.12 -29.70
C VAL A 648 19.30 -13.99 -28.20
N VAL A 649 18.22 -14.59 -27.65
CA VAL A 649 18.00 -14.59 -26.19
C VAL A 649 19.14 -15.33 -25.47
N ALA A 650 19.53 -16.52 -25.92
CA ALA A 650 20.65 -17.27 -25.32
C ALA A 650 21.97 -16.48 -25.37
N TYR A 651 22.24 -15.76 -26.47
CA TYR A 651 23.41 -14.90 -26.61
C TYR A 651 23.34 -13.68 -25.67
N THR A 652 22.18 -13.00 -25.55
CA THR A 652 22.02 -11.90 -24.58
C THR A 652 22.26 -12.37 -23.13
N MET A 653 21.83 -13.58 -22.76
CA MET A 653 22.11 -14.13 -21.43
C MET A 653 23.61 -14.33 -21.19
N LEU A 654 24.33 -14.87 -22.18
CA LEU A 654 25.78 -15.06 -22.09
C LEU A 654 26.49 -13.72 -21.89
N VAL A 655 26.20 -12.72 -22.73
CA VAL A 655 26.78 -11.37 -22.66
C VAL A 655 26.49 -10.71 -21.30
N LEU A 656 25.26 -10.80 -20.79
CA LEU A 656 24.89 -10.27 -19.47
C LEU A 656 25.70 -10.95 -18.35
N ILE A 657 25.85 -12.27 -18.38
CA ILE A 657 26.62 -13.03 -17.39
C ILE A 657 28.10 -12.65 -17.43
N THR A 658 28.72 -12.53 -18.62
CA THR A 658 30.13 -12.18 -18.73
C THR A 658 30.40 -10.73 -18.28
N ILE A 659 29.59 -9.76 -18.71
CA ILE A 659 29.74 -8.35 -18.27
C ILE A 659 29.58 -8.22 -16.76
N TYR A 660 28.57 -8.89 -16.18
CA TYR A 660 28.29 -8.84 -14.74
C TYR A 660 29.43 -9.44 -13.91
N THR A 661 29.92 -10.63 -14.29
CA THR A 661 30.96 -11.33 -13.54
C THR A 661 32.33 -10.66 -13.67
N TYR A 662 32.61 -9.98 -14.78
CA TYR A 662 33.88 -9.26 -14.97
C TYR A 662 34.09 -8.07 -14.00
N GLN A 663 33.05 -7.60 -13.32
CA GLN A 663 33.16 -6.48 -12.37
C GLN A 663 33.70 -6.88 -10.99
N PHE A 664 33.86 -8.18 -10.69
CA PHE A 664 34.48 -8.62 -9.44
C PHE A 664 36.00 -8.47 -9.49
N GLU A 665 36.61 -8.08 -8.38
CA GLU A 665 38.01 -7.60 -8.30
C GLU A 665 39.01 -8.64 -8.84
N ASP A 666 38.77 -9.93 -8.60
CA ASP A 666 39.63 -11.05 -9.01
C ASP A 666 39.41 -11.51 -10.47
N PHE A 667 38.28 -11.16 -11.10
CA PHE A 667 37.87 -11.72 -12.40
C PHE A 667 38.73 -11.28 -13.60
N PRO A 668 39.21 -10.03 -13.70
CA PRO A 668 40.18 -9.64 -14.72
C PRO A 668 41.45 -10.50 -14.71
N GLU A 669 41.95 -10.92 -13.54
CA GLU A 669 43.12 -11.80 -13.45
C GLU A 669 42.80 -13.24 -13.89
N TYR A 670 41.65 -13.80 -13.49
CA TYR A 670 41.19 -15.09 -13.98
C TYR A 670 41.06 -15.11 -15.52
N TRP A 671 40.51 -14.06 -16.13
CA TRP A 671 40.39 -13.97 -17.59
C TRP A 671 41.74 -13.85 -18.30
N LYS A 672 42.70 -13.07 -17.76
CA LYS A 672 44.07 -13.02 -18.28
C LYS A 672 44.77 -14.38 -18.23
N ASN A 673 44.70 -15.05 -17.07
CA ASN A 673 45.31 -16.36 -16.87
C ASN A 673 44.68 -17.47 -17.73
N LEU A 674 43.39 -17.37 -18.07
CA LEU A 674 42.67 -18.34 -18.91
C LEU A 674 42.86 -18.11 -20.42
N THR A 675 42.97 -16.85 -20.86
CA THR A 675 42.99 -16.50 -22.30
C THR A 675 44.36 -16.10 -22.84
N GLY A 676 45.27 -15.65 -21.97
CA GLY A 676 46.54 -15.02 -22.38
C GLY A 676 46.37 -13.64 -23.03
N PHE A 677 45.18 -13.04 -23.01
CA PHE A 677 44.94 -11.73 -23.62
C PHE A 677 45.40 -10.56 -22.76
N THR A 678 45.85 -9.50 -23.42
CA THR A 678 46.20 -8.20 -22.80
C THR A 678 44.94 -7.40 -22.44
N ASP A 679 45.06 -6.48 -21.48
CA ASP A 679 43.96 -5.59 -21.06
C ASP A 679 43.28 -4.86 -22.24
N GLY A 680 44.05 -4.38 -23.23
CA GLY A 680 43.50 -3.71 -24.41
C GLY A 680 42.67 -4.63 -25.31
N GLN A 681 43.08 -5.90 -25.46
CA GLN A 681 42.29 -6.90 -26.20
C GLN A 681 41.02 -7.29 -25.43
N LEU A 682 41.13 -7.41 -24.10
CA LEU A 682 40.03 -7.78 -23.21
C LEU A 682 38.95 -6.67 -23.16
N ALA A 683 39.38 -5.40 -23.10
CA ALA A 683 38.51 -4.23 -23.24
C ALA A 683 37.84 -4.16 -24.63
N ALA A 684 38.56 -4.48 -25.72
CA ALA A 684 37.98 -4.52 -27.08
C ALA A 684 36.91 -5.63 -27.26
N ILE A 685 37.05 -6.75 -26.54
CA ILE A 685 36.01 -7.79 -26.44
C ILE A 685 34.77 -7.27 -25.70
N GLY A 686 34.94 -6.30 -24.80
CA GLY A 686 33.90 -5.67 -24.00
C GLY A 686 34.02 -5.93 -22.50
N LEU A 687 35.14 -6.48 -22.07
CA LEU A 687 35.44 -6.83 -20.69
C LEU A 687 36.32 -5.73 -20.09
N GLU A 688 35.61 -4.68 -19.64
CA GLU A 688 36.13 -3.50 -18.97
C GLU A 688 35.42 -3.37 -17.60
N THR A 689 36.12 -2.84 -16.59
CA THR A 689 35.54 -2.53 -15.28
C THR A 689 34.89 -1.15 -15.34
N PHE A 690 33.58 -1.09 -15.16
CA PHE A 690 32.76 0.11 -15.36
C PHE A 690 32.51 0.87 -14.05
N ALA A 691 32.42 2.20 -14.14
CA ALA A 691 31.83 3.00 -13.07
C ALA A 691 30.34 2.63 -12.89
N LEU A 692 29.80 2.74 -11.67
CA LEU A 692 28.44 2.27 -11.34
C LEU A 692 27.32 2.79 -12.27
N SER A 693 27.41 4.04 -12.74
CA SER A 693 26.47 4.65 -13.68
C SER A 693 26.58 4.08 -15.10
N GLU A 694 27.80 3.81 -15.57
CA GLU A 694 28.06 3.18 -16.86
C GLU A 694 27.69 1.69 -16.83
N LEU A 695 27.97 1.01 -15.71
CA LEU A 695 27.58 -0.39 -15.46
C LEU A 695 26.06 -0.57 -15.47
N PHE A 696 25.34 0.32 -14.78
CA PHE A 696 23.88 0.33 -14.80
C PHE A 696 23.37 0.44 -16.24
N SER A 697 23.92 1.36 -17.02
CA SER A 697 23.54 1.56 -18.43
C SER A 697 23.91 0.38 -19.33
N SER A 698 25.10 -0.19 -19.18
CA SER A 698 25.64 -1.28 -20.02
C SER A 698 24.96 -2.62 -19.77
N ILE A 699 24.37 -2.84 -18.59
CA ILE A 699 23.56 -4.02 -18.28
C ILE A 699 22.06 -3.77 -18.57
N LEU A 700 21.54 -2.57 -18.28
CA LEU A 700 20.13 -2.23 -18.50
C LEU A 700 19.71 -2.25 -19.98
N ILE A 701 20.55 -1.74 -20.89
CA ILE A 701 20.23 -1.68 -22.32
C ILE A 701 20.07 -3.10 -22.93
N PRO A 702 21.02 -4.04 -22.76
CA PRO A 702 20.82 -5.44 -23.14
C PRO A 702 19.68 -6.11 -22.36
N GLY A 703 19.43 -5.75 -21.10
CA GLY A 703 18.33 -6.26 -20.27
C GLY A 703 16.93 -5.92 -20.82
N PHE A 704 16.72 -4.69 -21.29
CA PHE A 704 15.46 -4.30 -21.97
C PHE A 704 15.32 -4.92 -23.35
N PHE A 705 16.41 -5.06 -24.11
CA PHE A 705 16.42 -5.76 -25.40
C PHE A 705 16.07 -7.24 -25.24
N LEU A 706 16.69 -7.92 -24.28
CA LEU A 706 16.35 -9.27 -23.83
C LEU A 706 14.86 -9.40 -23.53
N LEU A 707 14.29 -8.49 -22.73
CA LEU A 707 12.85 -8.49 -22.42
C LEU A 707 12.00 -8.32 -23.69
N ALA A 708 12.34 -7.40 -24.59
CA ALA A 708 11.63 -7.19 -25.85
C ALA A 708 11.67 -8.44 -26.76
N CYS A 709 12.82 -9.12 -26.82
CA CYS A 709 13.00 -10.38 -27.55
C CYS A 709 12.22 -11.55 -26.94
N ILE A 710 12.15 -11.66 -25.60
CA ILE A 710 11.31 -12.66 -24.93
C ILE A 710 9.82 -12.40 -25.17
N LEU A 711 9.38 -11.14 -25.13
CA LEU A 711 8.01 -10.75 -25.46
C LEU A 711 7.66 -11.12 -26.91
N GLN A 712 8.56 -10.82 -27.85
CA GLN A 712 8.44 -11.24 -29.25
C GLN A 712 8.32 -12.77 -29.37
N LEU A 713 9.27 -13.53 -28.81
CA LEU A 713 9.32 -14.99 -28.90
C LEU A 713 8.08 -15.69 -28.32
N HIS A 714 7.57 -15.23 -27.18
CA HIS A 714 6.48 -15.92 -26.45
C HIS A 714 5.07 -15.43 -26.77
N TYR A 715 4.88 -14.12 -27.04
CA TYR A 715 3.54 -13.55 -27.25
C TYR A 715 3.26 -13.24 -28.72
N PHE A 716 4.16 -12.51 -29.39
CA PHE A 716 3.86 -11.93 -30.70
C PHE A 716 4.26 -12.81 -31.88
N HIS A 717 5.28 -13.67 -31.74
CA HIS A 717 5.77 -14.53 -32.82
C HIS A 717 4.69 -15.44 -33.44
N LYS A 718 3.85 -16.12 -32.63
CA LYS A 718 2.77 -16.96 -33.16
C LYS A 718 1.71 -16.14 -33.95
N PRO A 719 1.14 -15.05 -33.40
CA PRO A 719 0.26 -14.15 -34.14
C PRO A 719 0.92 -13.55 -35.40
N PHE A 720 2.16 -13.07 -35.31
CA PHE A 720 2.91 -12.50 -36.43
C PHE A 720 3.05 -13.50 -37.58
N MET A 721 3.50 -14.72 -37.29
CA MET A 721 3.66 -15.79 -38.28
C MET A 721 2.36 -16.20 -39.00
N ARG A 722 1.19 -15.97 -38.38
CA ARG A 722 -0.13 -16.14 -39.01
C ARG A 722 -0.53 -14.95 -39.87
N ILE A 723 -0.18 -13.72 -39.45
CA ILE A 723 -0.46 -12.49 -40.21
C ILE A 723 0.42 -12.38 -41.47
N THR A 724 1.62 -12.95 -41.44
CA THR A 724 2.58 -12.94 -42.56
C THR A 724 2.58 -14.22 -43.39
N ASP A 725 1.57 -15.07 -43.23
CA ASP A 725 1.39 -16.26 -44.06
C ASP A 725 0.76 -15.91 -45.41
N LEU A 726 1.43 -16.28 -46.50
CA LEU A 726 0.95 -16.04 -47.87
C LEU A 726 -0.15 -17.03 -48.25
N ASP A 727 -0.10 -18.23 -47.67
CA ASP A 727 -0.90 -19.38 -48.07
C ASP A 727 -2.34 -19.33 -47.51
N HIS A 728 -2.62 -18.40 -46.58
CA HIS A 728 -3.91 -18.20 -45.91
C HIS A 728 -4.68 -16.92 -46.34
N VAL A 729 -4.25 -16.24 -47.41
CA VAL A 729 -4.96 -15.05 -47.93
C VAL A 729 -6.23 -15.48 -48.69
N THR A 730 -7.31 -15.74 -47.95
CA THR A 730 -8.64 -15.90 -48.52
C THR A 730 -9.04 -14.62 -49.29
N PRO A 731 -9.45 -14.71 -50.57
CA PRO A 731 -9.86 -13.55 -51.32
C PRO A 731 -11.13 -12.98 -50.69
N LYS A 732 -11.06 -11.71 -50.26
CA LYS A 732 -12.17 -11.01 -49.59
C LYS A 732 -13.33 -10.82 -50.56
N HIS A 733 -14.21 -11.82 -50.65
CA HIS A 733 -15.24 -11.90 -51.68
C HIS A 733 -16.18 -10.70 -51.58
N ARG A 734 -16.27 -9.97 -52.69
CA ARG A 734 -17.07 -8.75 -52.83
C ARG A 734 -18.53 -9.15 -52.99
N GLY A 735 -19.26 -9.20 -51.88
CA GLY A 735 -20.70 -9.50 -51.88
C GLY A 735 -21.45 -8.62 -52.88
N LYS A 736 -22.15 -9.27 -53.81
CA LYS A 736 -23.11 -8.67 -54.75
C LYS A 736 -24.23 -9.68 -54.95
N ASN A 737 -25.47 -9.24 -54.77
CA ASN A 737 -26.64 -10.10 -54.90
C ASN A 737 -26.90 -10.48 -56.37
N GLU A 738 -27.06 -11.77 -56.61
CA GLU A 738 -27.80 -12.43 -57.70
C GLU A 738 -28.02 -13.88 -57.21
N GLY A 739 -29.12 -14.56 -57.56
CA GLY A 739 -29.45 -15.79 -56.81
C GLY A 739 -30.45 -16.76 -57.41
N ARG A 740 -30.76 -17.76 -56.56
CA ARG A 740 -31.76 -18.85 -56.68
C ARG A 740 -31.32 -20.13 -57.42
N THR A 741 -31.82 -21.25 -56.86
CA THR A 741 -32.12 -22.59 -57.46
C THR A 741 -31.03 -23.66 -57.40
N GLU A 742 -31.23 -24.63 -56.47
CA GLU A 742 -31.14 -26.12 -56.55
C GLU A 742 -30.04 -26.80 -57.45
N GLU A 743 -29.45 -27.97 -57.14
CA GLU A 743 -29.98 -29.18 -56.47
C GLU A 743 -28.86 -30.20 -56.01
N VAL A 744 -29.14 -30.97 -54.94
CA VAL A 744 -28.67 -32.33 -54.49
C VAL A 744 -27.41 -33.03 -55.09
N SER A 745 -26.50 -33.60 -54.24
CA SER A 745 -26.15 -35.06 -54.16
C SER A 745 -24.91 -35.48 -53.29
N SER A 746 -25.11 -36.51 -52.45
CA SER A 746 -24.25 -37.53 -51.77
C SER A 746 -22.70 -37.49 -51.56
N ASP A 747 -22.33 -37.74 -50.29
CA ASP A 747 -21.39 -38.77 -49.74
C ASP A 747 -19.93 -38.90 -50.23
N ASN A 748 -18.90 -38.80 -49.35
CA ASN A 748 -18.61 -39.85 -48.36
C ASN A 748 -17.69 -39.43 -47.17
N VAL A 749 -17.57 -40.32 -46.17
CA VAL A 749 -17.11 -40.04 -44.78
C VAL A 749 -15.68 -40.55 -44.45
N ARG A 750 -14.88 -39.77 -43.68
CA ARG A 750 -14.01 -40.32 -42.60
C ARG A 750 -13.47 -39.34 -41.51
N VAL A 751 -14.16 -39.35 -40.37
CA VAL A 751 -13.65 -39.31 -38.96
C VAL A 751 -12.62 -38.24 -38.52
N ASN A 752 -13.12 -37.19 -37.84
CA ASN A 752 -12.85 -36.72 -36.44
C ASN A 752 -11.44 -36.84 -35.77
N PRO A 753 -11.10 -36.00 -34.74
CA PRO A 753 -12.00 -35.16 -33.92
C PRO A 753 -11.53 -33.72 -33.51
N GLU A 754 -12.45 -33.04 -32.79
CA GLU A 754 -12.28 -31.98 -31.77
C GLU A 754 -12.27 -30.46 -32.15
N GLU A 755 -12.87 -29.68 -31.24
CA GLU A 755 -13.03 -28.20 -31.17
C GLU A 755 -13.92 -27.47 -32.21
N GLU A 756 -15.23 -27.76 -32.22
CA GLU A 756 -16.26 -26.76 -32.57
C GLU A 756 -16.89 -26.15 -31.31
N HIS A 757 -16.92 -24.82 -31.23
CA HIS A 757 -17.63 -24.08 -30.19
C HIS A 757 -18.87 -23.47 -30.82
N LEU A 758 -20.06 -23.96 -30.43
CA LEU A 758 -21.34 -23.52 -30.97
C LEU A 758 -21.50 -21.99 -30.87
N VAL A 759 -21.91 -21.39 -31.99
CA VAL A 759 -22.46 -20.04 -32.07
C VAL A 759 -23.95 -20.20 -32.33
N PRO A 760 -24.85 -19.72 -31.45
CA PRO A 760 -26.24 -19.57 -31.81
C PRO A 760 -26.39 -18.36 -32.73
N GLU A 761 -26.86 -18.58 -33.96
CA GLU A 761 -27.62 -17.53 -34.66
C GLU A 761 -28.92 -17.31 -33.90
N ASN A 762 -29.22 -16.05 -33.60
CA ASN A 762 -30.53 -15.59 -33.14
C ASN A 762 -30.76 -14.28 -33.89
N ASP A 763 -31.86 -14.19 -34.65
CA ASP A 763 -32.15 -13.05 -35.51
C ASP A 763 -32.38 -11.75 -34.73
N GLU A 764 -32.05 -10.62 -35.36
CA GLU A 764 -32.32 -9.28 -34.84
C GLU A 764 -33.81 -8.92 -35.05
N GLU A 765 -34.63 -9.03 -34.00
CA GLU A 765 -35.89 -8.27 -33.90
C GLU A 765 -35.80 -7.31 -32.72
N SER A 766 -35.63 -6.02 -33.03
CA SER A 766 -35.24 -4.98 -32.08
C SER A 766 -36.44 -4.44 -31.28
N GLY A 767 -36.58 -4.86 -30.03
CA GLY A 767 -37.42 -4.17 -29.05
C GLY A 767 -36.70 -2.95 -28.46
N ASP A 768 -37.27 -1.76 -28.65
CA ASP A 768 -36.76 -0.52 -28.06
C ASP A 768 -37.05 -0.45 -26.54
N GLU A 769 -36.01 -0.41 -25.69
CA GLU A 769 -36.11 0.02 -24.29
C GLU A 769 -35.11 1.15 -23.98
N GLU A 770 -35.59 2.18 -23.28
CA GLU A 770 -34.88 3.46 -23.12
C GLU A 770 -33.66 3.40 -22.18
N PHE A 771 -32.45 3.44 -22.74
CA PHE A 771 -31.23 3.62 -21.96
C PHE A 771 -31.02 5.06 -21.48
N VAL A 772 -31.32 5.30 -20.19
CA VAL A 772 -31.13 6.60 -19.51
C VAL A 772 -29.71 7.15 -19.71
N HIS A 773 -29.63 8.35 -20.29
CA HIS A 773 -28.39 8.91 -20.81
C HIS A 773 -27.35 9.31 -19.75
N THR A 774 -26.12 8.82 -19.90
CA THR A 774 -24.92 9.44 -19.31
C THR A 774 -24.12 10.13 -20.41
N LYS A 775 -23.83 11.44 -20.27
CA LYS A 775 -23.23 12.28 -21.34
C LYS A 775 -21.95 11.73 -22.00
N TRP A 776 -21.17 10.91 -21.29
CA TRP A 776 -19.96 10.27 -21.81
C TRP A 776 -20.22 9.23 -22.92
N GLY A 777 -21.38 8.58 -22.94
CA GLY A 777 -21.74 7.60 -23.98
C GLY A 777 -21.79 8.24 -25.37
N LEU A 778 -22.53 9.36 -25.51
CA LEU A 778 -22.63 10.13 -26.75
C LEU A 778 -21.27 10.65 -27.25
N VAL A 779 -20.38 11.05 -26.34
CA VAL A 779 -19.03 11.51 -26.70
C VAL A 779 -18.19 10.35 -27.23
N MET A 780 -18.21 9.21 -26.55
CA MET A 780 -17.47 8.02 -26.95
C MET A 780 -17.97 7.46 -28.30
N ASP A 781 -19.29 7.41 -28.49
CA ASP A 781 -19.90 6.91 -29.72
C ASP A 781 -19.63 7.83 -30.92
N ARG A 782 -19.72 9.16 -30.74
CA ARG A 782 -19.30 10.13 -31.78
C ARG A 782 -17.82 10.00 -32.12
N ILE A 783 -16.94 9.76 -31.14
CA ILE A 783 -15.51 9.48 -31.36
C ILE A 783 -15.32 8.14 -32.09
N LEU A 784 -16.13 7.13 -31.81
CA LEU A 784 -16.09 5.82 -32.47
C LEU A 784 -16.54 5.92 -33.94
N VAL A 785 -17.60 6.67 -34.24
CA VAL A 785 -18.04 6.96 -35.61
C VAL A 785 -17.01 7.79 -36.38
N LEU A 786 -16.41 8.80 -35.75
CA LEU A 786 -15.33 9.61 -36.35
C LEU A 786 -14.08 8.79 -36.64
N SER A 787 -13.63 7.98 -35.68
CA SER A 787 -12.45 7.12 -35.85
C SER A 787 -12.68 6.00 -36.87
N ARG A 788 -13.90 5.45 -36.97
CA ARG A 788 -14.28 4.51 -38.04
C ARG A 788 -14.19 5.16 -39.43
N LYS A 789 -14.79 6.34 -39.63
CA LYS A 789 -14.66 7.12 -40.88
C LYS A 789 -13.20 7.50 -41.19
N PHE A 790 -12.41 7.88 -40.18
CA PHE A 790 -10.99 8.18 -40.36
C PHE A 790 -10.18 6.94 -40.73
N SER A 791 -10.50 5.78 -40.15
CA SER A 791 -9.91 4.49 -40.50
C SER A 791 -10.22 4.08 -41.95
N ASP A 792 -11.43 4.31 -42.44
CA ASP A 792 -11.79 4.07 -43.84
C ASP A 792 -11.00 4.98 -44.81
N ILE A 793 -10.77 6.24 -44.43
CA ILE A 793 -9.92 7.18 -45.20
C ILE A 793 -8.46 6.73 -45.18
N LEU A 794 -7.93 6.35 -44.01
CA LEU A 794 -6.59 5.78 -43.87
C LEU A 794 -6.43 4.49 -44.66
N ALA A 795 -7.42 3.61 -44.71
CA ALA A 795 -7.37 2.37 -45.48
C ALA A 795 -7.31 2.64 -47.00
N LYS A 796 -8.08 3.64 -47.49
CA LYS A 796 -8.00 4.10 -48.88
C LYS A 796 -6.64 4.74 -49.20
N LEU A 797 -6.14 5.60 -48.32
CA LEU A 797 -4.82 6.22 -48.46
C LEU A 797 -3.69 5.19 -48.42
N GLN A 798 -3.76 4.20 -47.51
CA GLN A 798 -2.84 3.09 -47.43
C GLN A 798 -2.84 2.26 -48.73
N GLY A 799 -4.02 1.93 -49.28
CA GLY A 799 -4.12 1.21 -50.56
C GLY A 799 -3.50 1.99 -51.72
N PHE A 800 -3.73 3.31 -51.78
CA PHE A 800 -3.13 4.21 -52.76
C PHE A 800 -1.60 4.29 -52.62
N LEU A 801 -1.08 4.44 -51.39
CA LEU A 801 0.36 4.46 -51.10
C LEU A 801 1.03 3.13 -51.47
N TRP A 802 0.43 1.98 -51.14
CA TRP A 802 0.95 0.68 -51.57
C TRP A 802 0.99 0.53 -53.09
N ARG A 803 -0.02 1.02 -53.82
CA ARG A 803 -0.05 0.94 -55.29
C ARG A 803 0.98 1.87 -55.95
N ILE A 804 1.25 3.03 -55.37
CA ILE A 804 2.37 3.90 -55.80
C ILE A 804 3.71 3.20 -55.52
N LEU A 805 3.88 2.64 -54.32
CA LEU A 805 5.12 1.98 -53.93
C LEU A 805 5.42 0.78 -54.85
N GLU A 806 4.43 -0.08 -55.11
CA GLU A 806 4.50 -1.19 -56.05
C GLU A 806 5.00 -0.76 -57.45
N LEU A 807 4.48 0.36 -57.98
CA LEU A 807 4.84 0.89 -59.29
C LEU A 807 6.19 1.63 -59.35
N HIS A 808 6.67 2.19 -58.23
CA HIS A 808 7.83 3.10 -58.21
C HIS A 808 9.04 2.61 -57.41
N ILE A 809 8.92 1.53 -56.63
CA ILE A 809 10.00 1.04 -55.74
C ILE A 809 11.32 0.81 -56.47
N LEU A 810 11.30 0.18 -57.66
CA LEU A 810 12.50 -0.07 -58.45
C LEU A 810 13.22 1.22 -58.86
N LYS A 811 12.47 2.28 -59.20
CA LYS A 811 13.04 3.59 -59.56
C LYS A 811 13.66 4.28 -58.36
N MET A 812 13.00 4.21 -57.19
CA MET A 812 13.53 4.79 -55.95
C MET A 812 14.78 4.04 -55.45
N VAL A 813 14.75 2.71 -55.44
CA VAL A 813 15.92 1.89 -55.03
C VAL A 813 17.11 2.11 -55.97
N ALA A 814 16.89 2.16 -57.29
CA ALA A 814 17.95 2.47 -58.24
C ALA A 814 18.52 3.89 -58.03
N PHE A 815 17.67 4.89 -57.82
CA PHE A 815 18.09 6.26 -57.54
C PHE A 815 18.92 6.36 -56.25
N PHE A 816 18.46 5.77 -55.15
CA PHE A 816 19.20 5.76 -53.88
C PHE A 816 20.52 4.96 -53.98
N SER A 817 20.54 3.84 -54.71
CA SER A 817 21.77 3.06 -54.90
C SER A 817 22.82 3.82 -55.73
N VAL A 818 22.40 4.60 -56.73
CA VAL A 818 23.31 5.47 -57.50
C VAL A 818 23.74 6.67 -56.66
N TRP A 819 22.85 7.25 -55.85
CA TRP A 819 23.18 8.35 -54.95
C TRP A 819 24.27 7.95 -53.95
N VAL A 820 24.11 6.84 -53.22
CA VAL A 820 25.10 6.36 -52.24
C VAL A 820 26.44 6.05 -52.92
N ALA A 821 26.42 5.45 -54.11
CA ALA A 821 27.64 5.17 -54.90
C ALA A 821 28.33 6.43 -55.46
N LEU A 822 27.68 7.60 -55.44
CA LEU A 822 28.26 8.91 -55.76
C LEU A 822 28.69 9.70 -54.51
N GLU A 823 28.19 9.32 -53.32
CA GLU A 823 28.52 9.97 -52.05
C GLU A 823 29.76 9.32 -51.40
N GLU A 824 29.88 7.98 -51.45
CA GLU A 824 31.05 7.23 -50.97
C GLU A 824 31.94 6.75 -52.14
N VAL A 825 32.63 7.69 -52.81
CA VAL A 825 33.57 7.38 -53.92
C VAL A 825 34.93 6.86 -53.40
N ASN A 826 34.89 5.88 -52.50
CA ASN A 826 36.06 5.26 -51.87
C ASN A 826 36.22 3.81 -52.37
N ILE A 827 36.84 3.67 -53.54
CA ILE A 827 37.36 2.38 -54.05
C ILE A 827 38.88 2.51 -54.21
N GLU A 828 39.58 2.42 -53.08
CA GLU A 828 41.03 2.18 -52.97
C GLU A 828 41.28 0.90 -52.14
#